data_AF-A0A420WGT9-F1
#
_entry.id   AF-A0A420WGT9-F1
#
_cell.length_a   1.000
_cell.length_b   1.000
_cell.length_c   1.000
_cell.angle_alpha   90.00
_cell.angle_beta   90.00
_cell.angle_gamma   90.00
#
_symmetry.space_group_name_H-M   'P 1'
#
loop_
_entity.id
_entity.type
_entity.pdbx_description
1 polymer ?
#
loop_
_entity_poly.entity_id
_entity_poly.type
_entity_poly.pdbx_seq_one_letter_code
_entity_poly.pdbx_strand_id
1 'polypeptide(L)'
;MPILYLAEIALFQDGAVETLRLSTGPYRTAPDDPTLPDIEFLPLIVSPPGFSAHAFGAGRTGGRSVTGAGEIVLNNADRFFDRYAGAGWDGRPFRLYRGPNGGQAGGRFGDFEMIFAGTAEQAEWRDLHLHLFLRDRQAQFEVPIQRETYEGSNSGATGNEGTADDIRGRPKLLCYGLCHNVPLAPLNTAALRYGAHDGSIFSVDELYDRGAPLSKVTGTPAAGQYRETVTEGFVTLGGSPAGTITAKVSGERLENLFLWSEQFMNPAWAKDPGVTVVNDVITGPNGGPTAERIDIPANEGAGFRQSVSVTAGQPYSFSIYLRSVIGSVTLGMGIETEQEITLDEGWRRFTVTETISGATVSPGIFSLGGAAAIHAWGAQIELGHVAKNCIVTGGTPHPSSYTAQPADMLRTIAVTRSDLVDFLDLDHASFQALNEATSGIGLGLFIDRAMSIAEAFDLICESIGGFWYFTRAGKLAVRRLEAPAGNPVAMFDRSMVAHPRRLATNDAGRGLPNHRVVLGWRRNWLVQQGDQLAGSVPAERRAFLSEEYRTVAAADPSVLVAHPLSEELRRMTLLEDPEDAAAEADRLLALHGVRRDLIEFELPVAAYFEAGAPWLGDEIAYRDDCFLDYAAGRPLILLGVEEDYTADRITLQAWG
;
A
#
# COMPACT_ATOMS: atom_id res chain seq x y z
N MET A 1 16.91 -27.72 -24.63
CA MET A 1 17.83 -27.64 -23.48
C MET A 1 17.01 -27.37 -22.22
N PRO A 2 17.46 -27.76 -21.02
CA PRO A 2 16.79 -27.38 -19.78
C PRO A 2 16.74 -25.85 -19.64
N ILE A 3 15.68 -25.34 -19.00
CA ILE A 3 15.54 -23.92 -18.68
C ILE A 3 16.64 -23.55 -17.68
N LEU A 4 17.30 -22.42 -17.92
CA LEU A 4 18.28 -21.88 -16.99
C LEU A 4 17.58 -20.93 -16.00
N TYR A 5 17.85 -21.12 -14.71
CA TYR A 5 17.43 -20.19 -13.67
C TYR A 5 18.65 -19.48 -13.12
N LEU A 6 18.51 -18.18 -12.86
CA LEU A 6 19.52 -17.35 -12.19
C LEU A 6 18.97 -16.87 -10.86
N ALA A 7 19.82 -16.74 -9.85
CA ALA A 7 19.48 -16.14 -8.58
C ALA A 7 20.49 -15.04 -8.21
N GLU A 8 19.99 -13.92 -7.71
CA GLU A 8 20.77 -12.92 -7.00
C GLU A 8 20.41 -12.99 -5.50
N ILE A 9 21.39 -13.26 -4.66
CA ILE A 9 21.20 -13.44 -3.21
C ILE A 9 22.09 -12.44 -2.48
N ALA A 10 21.48 -11.48 -1.79
CA ALA A 10 22.22 -10.54 -0.96
C ALA A 10 22.59 -11.17 0.39
N LEU A 11 23.78 -10.86 0.90
CA LEU A 11 24.24 -11.26 2.24
C LEU A 11 25.14 -10.16 2.81
N PHE A 12 25.24 -10.07 4.13
CA PHE A 12 26.17 -9.16 4.81
C PHE A 12 27.37 -9.92 5.35
N GLN A 13 28.56 -9.50 4.96
CA GLN A 13 29.82 -10.06 5.43
C GLN A 13 30.90 -8.97 5.44
N ASP A 14 31.81 -9.03 6.42
CA ASP A 14 32.98 -8.13 6.51
C ASP A 14 32.66 -6.63 6.44
N GLY A 15 31.50 -6.24 6.99
CA GLY A 15 31.07 -4.84 7.06
C GLY A 15 30.34 -4.31 5.83
N ALA A 16 30.08 -5.16 4.82
CA ALA A 16 29.41 -4.77 3.57
C ALA A 16 28.33 -5.76 3.15
N VAL A 17 27.39 -5.31 2.32
CA VAL A 17 26.44 -6.18 1.63
C VAL A 17 27.06 -6.63 0.31
N GLU A 18 27.17 -7.93 0.11
CA GLU A 18 27.58 -8.58 -1.14
C GLU A 18 26.35 -9.22 -1.82
N THR A 19 26.39 -9.38 -3.14
CA THR A 19 25.38 -10.12 -3.91
C THR A 19 26.00 -11.34 -4.58
N LEU A 20 25.59 -12.54 -4.17
CA LEU A 20 25.93 -13.79 -4.84
C LEU A 20 25.07 -13.97 -6.08
N ARG A 21 25.71 -14.37 -7.17
CA ARG A 21 25.07 -14.65 -8.46
C ARG A 21 25.21 -16.11 -8.79
N LEU A 22 24.09 -16.84 -8.74
CA LEU A 22 24.04 -18.29 -8.85
C LEU A 22 23.16 -18.71 -10.02
N SER A 23 23.37 -19.90 -10.57
CA SER A 23 22.58 -20.44 -11.67
C SER A 23 22.40 -21.96 -11.55
N THR A 24 21.42 -22.51 -12.28
CA THR A 24 21.25 -23.97 -12.41
C THR A 24 22.23 -24.63 -13.40
N GLY A 25 22.95 -23.83 -14.18
CA GLY A 25 23.92 -24.29 -15.17
C GLY A 25 24.88 -23.18 -15.59
N PRO A 26 25.96 -23.50 -16.33
CA PRO A 26 27.00 -22.52 -16.66
C PRO A 26 26.43 -21.32 -17.42
N TYR A 27 26.68 -20.12 -16.90
CA TYR A 27 26.22 -18.89 -17.53
C TYR A 27 27.13 -17.70 -17.20
N ARG A 28 27.36 -16.90 -18.23
CA ARG A 28 28.14 -15.66 -18.17
C ARG A 28 27.47 -14.68 -19.11
N THR A 29 27.23 -13.47 -18.63
CA THR A 29 26.68 -12.40 -19.47
C THR A 29 27.71 -11.93 -20.49
N ALA A 30 27.24 -11.41 -21.62
CA ALA A 30 28.09 -10.93 -22.68
C ALA A 30 28.91 -9.70 -22.22
N PRO A 31 30.11 -9.47 -22.78
CA PRO A 31 30.91 -8.29 -22.45
C PRO A 31 30.22 -6.95 -22.77
N ASP A 32 29.25 -6.96 -23.68
CA ASP A 32 28.44 -5.79 -24.08
C ASP A 32 27.08 -5.73 -23.36
N ASP A 33 26.84 -6.53 -22.32
CA ASP A 33 25.61 -6.43 -21.52
C ASP A 33 25.52 -5.04 -20.86
N PRO A 34 24.39 -4.31 -21.04
CA PRO A 34 24.26 -2.94 -20.54
C PRO A 34 24.16 -2.84 -19.01
N THR A 35 23.84 -3.95 -18.33
CA THR A 35 23.58 -3.97 -16.88
C THR A 35 24.65 -4.70 -16.09
N LEU A 36 25.11 -5.84 -16.60
CA LEU A 36 26.05 -6.74 -15.95
C LEU A 36 27.07 -7.24 -16.99
N PRO A 37 28.00 -6.41 -17.49
CA PRO A 37 28.96 -6.83 -18.51
C PRO A 37 29.97 -7.86 -17.95
N ASP A 38 30.14 -8.99 -18.64
CA ASP A 38 31.09 -10.07 -18.32
C ASP A 38 30.99 -10.63 -16.87
N ILE A 39 29.76 -10.76 -16.38
CA ILE A 39 29.47 -11.28 -15.05
C ILE A 39 29.15 -12.79 -15.12
N GLU A 40 29.83 -13.56 -14.29
CA GLU A 40 29.59 -14.99 -14.13
C GLU A 40 28.50 -15.26 -13.10
N PHE A 41 27.60 -16.20 -13.44
CA PHE A 41 26.68 -16.80 -12.49
C PHE A 41 27.19 -18.22 -12.18
N LEU A 42 27.48 -18.48 -10.91
CA LEU A 42 28.07 -19.74 -10.49
C LEU A 42 27.02 -20.87 -10.54
N PRO A 43 27.30 -22.01 -11.21
CA PRO A 43 26.33 -23.08 -11.43
C PRO A 43 26.13 -23.95 -10.18
N LEU A 44 25.64 -23.34 -9.09
CA LEU A 44 25.49 -23.94 -7.78
C LEU A 44 24.03 -24.19 -7.39
N ILE A 45 23.05 -23.77 -8.18
CA ILE A 45 21.64 -24.07 -7.87
C ILE A 45 21.34 -25.52 -8.23
N VAL A 46 21.03 -26.34 -7.22
CA VAL A 46 20.58 -27.73 -7.39
C VAL A 46 19.08 -27.76 -7.60
N SER A 47 18.35 -27.01 -6.78
CA SER A 47 16.90 -26.89 -6.85
C SER A 47 16.50 -25.42 -6.74
N PRO A 48 15.84 -24.83 -7.75
CA PRO A 48 15.20 -23.55 -7.59
C PRO A 48 14.06 -23.65 -6.56
N PRO A 49 13.69 -22.55 -5.88
CA PRO A 49 12.61 -22.55 -4.92
C PRO A 49 11.26 -22.61 -5.62
N GLY A 50 10.34 -23.43 -5.09
CA GLY A 50 8.92 -23.32 -5.40
C GLY A 50 8.25 -22.21 -4.60
N PHE A 51 7.06 -21.79 -5.00
CA PHE A 51 6.28 -20.83 -4.23
C PHE A 51 4.78 -21.03 -4.40
N SER A 52 3.99 -20.44 -3.50
CA SER A 52 2.54 -20.38 -3.58
C SER A 52 2.05 -18.97 -3.28
N ALA A 53 1.03 -18.52 -3.99
CA ALA A 53 0.40 -17.23 -3.77
C ALA A 53 -1.10 -17.37 -3.98
N HIS A 54 -1.90 -16.85 -3.05
CA HIS A 54 -3.36 -16.84 -3.14
C HIS A 54 -3.91 -15.45 -2.81
N ALA A 55 -4.79 -14.94 -3.67
CA ALA A 55 -5.50 -13.66 -3.49
C ALA A 55 -6.29 -13.66 -2.18
N PHE A 56 -6.91 -14.80 -1.88
CA PHE A 56 -7.56 -15.12 -0.62
C PHE A 56 -7.06 -16.51 -0.24
N GLY A 57 -6.75 -16.79 1.03
CA GLY A 57 -6.15 -18.06 1.45
C GLY A 57 -6.77 -19.30 0.76
N ALA A 58 -5.95 -20.33 0.49
CA ALA A 58 -6.25 -21.42 -0.43
C ALA A 58 -7.74 -21.85 -0.51
N GLY A 59 -8.30 -21.75 -1.72
CA GLY A 59 -9.69 -22.09 -2.02
C GLY A 59 -10.76 -21.12 -1.50
N ARG A 60 -10.40 -19.91 -1.06
CA ARG A 60 -11.35 -18.87 -0.61
C ARG A 60 -11.60 -17.80 -1.66
N THR A 61 -12.65 -17.02 -1.45
CA THR A 61 -13.04 -15.87 -2.29
C THR A 61 -13.09 -14.55 -1.51
N GLY A 62 -12.64 -14.56 -0.26
CA GLY A 62 -12.53 -13.38 0.59
C GLY A 62 -11.57 -13.59 1.76
N GLY A 63 -11.17 -12.48 2.38
CA GLY A 63 -10.27 -12.45 3.53
C GLY A 63 -8.83 -12.10 3.14
N ARG A 64 -7.89 -12.52 3.98
CA ARG A 64 -6.47 -12.21 3.82
C ARG A 64 -5.82 -13.01 2.68
N SER A 65 -4.96 -12.35 1.92
CA SER A 65 -4.05 -12.96 0.94
C SER A 65 -2.97 -13.80 1.64
N VAL A 66 -2.60 -14.93 1.06
CA VAL A 66 -1.60 -15.82 1.65
C VAL A 66 -0.55 -16.17 0.62
N THR A 67 0.70 -15.98 0.98
CA THR A 67 1.87 -16.33 0.17
C THR A 67 2.80 -17.24 0.96
N GLY A 68 3.41 -18.22 0.28
CA GLY A 68 4.44 -19.08 0.81
C GLY A 68 5.63 -19.11 -0.14
N ALA A 69 6.82 -18.79 0.35
CA ALA A 69 8.06 -18.97 -0.38
C ALA A 69 8.75 -20.27 0.08
N GLY A 70 9.36 -20.99 -0.86
CA GLY A 70 10.05 -22.24 -0.61
C GLY A 70 11.52 -22.07 -0.20
N GLU A 71 12.27 -23.15 -0.29
CA GLU A 71 13.73 -23.16 -0.10
C GLU A 71 14.45 -23.24 -1.44
N ILE A 72 15.58 -22.54 -1.57
CA ILE A 72 16.55 -22.81 -2.63
C ILE A 72 17.61 -23.77 -2.09
N VAL A 73 17.92 -24.81 -2.86
CA VAL A 73 18.94 -25.80 -2.51
C VAL A 73 20.17 -25.56 -3.39
N LEU A 74 21.31 -25.34 -2.74
CA LEU A 74 22.57 -24.99 -3.37
C LEU A 74 23.61 -26.09 -3.14
N ASN A 75 24.42 -26.35 -4.16
CA ASN A 75 25.51 -27.32 -4.12
C ASN A 75 26.65 -26.76 -3.24
N ASN A 76 26.99 -27.49 -2.18
CA ASN A 76 28.10 -27.19 -1.29
C ASN A 76 29.07 -28.39 -1.16
N ALA A 77 29.13 -29.28 -2.16
CA ALA A 77 29.97 -30.48 -2.10
C ALA A 77 31.47 -30.16 -1.98
N ASP A 78 31.90 -29.02 -2.52
CA ASP A 78 33.27 -28.48 -2.44
C ASP A 78 33.50 -27.58 -1.22
N ARG A 79 32.50 -27.45 -0.33
CA ARG A 79 32.51 -26.56 0.84
C ARG A 79 32.61 -25.06 0.49
N PHE A 80 32.22 -24.66 -0.73
CA PHE A 80 32.25 -23.27 -1.18
C PHE A 80 31.58 -22.30 -0.18
N PHE A 81 30.42 -22.67 0.35
CA PHE A 81 29.60 -21.83 1.23
C PHE A 81 30.05 -21.80 2.69
N ASP A 82 31.05 -22.59 3.09
CA ASP A 82 31.57 -22.57 4.47
C ASP A 82 32.18 -21.20 4.82
N ARG A 83 32.64 -20.44 3.80
CA ARG A 83 33.12 -19.05 3.96
C ARG A 83 32.04 -18.07 4.41
N TYR A 84 30.77 -18.39 4.20
CA TYR A 84 29.60 -17.56 4.53
C TYR A 84 28.90 -17.99 5.83
N ALA A 85 29.51 -18.88 6.62
CA ALA A 85 28.91 -19.37 7.87
C ALA A 85 28.63 -18.26 8.90
N GLY A 86 29.37 -17.15 8.84
CA GLY A 86 29.16 -15.95 9.67
C GLY A 86 28.41 -14.81 8.99
N ALA A 87 27.90 -15.01 7.77
CA ALA A 87 27.21 -13.96 7.03
C ALA A 87 25.78 -13.73 7.53
N GLY A 88 25.32 -12.48 7.49
CA GLY A 88 23.94 -12.10 7.78
C GLY A 88 23.06 -12.24 6.54
N TRP A 89 22.22 -13.28 6.51
CA TRP A 89 21.29 -13.58 5.41
C TRP A 89 19.87 -13.05 5.68
N ASP A 90 19.49 -12.92 6.95
CA ASP A 90 18.13 -12.61 7.38
C ASP A 90 17.65 -11.25 6.85
N GLY A 91 16.47 -11.25 6.23
CA GLY A 91 15.85 -10.06 5.65
C GLY A 91 16.56 -9.53 4.39
N ARG A 92 17.61 -10.21 3.90
CA ARG A 92 18.35 -9.76 2.72
C ARG A 92 17.61 -10.11 1.43
N PRO A 93 17.64 -9.23 0.40
CA PRO A 93 16.97 -9.49 -0.87
C PRO A 93 17.38 -10.80 -1.55
N PHE A 94 16.40 -11.52 -2.05
CA PHE A 94 16.55 -12.67 -2.93
C PHE A 94 15.74 -12.44 -4.21
N ARG A 95 16.34 -12.67 -5.37
CA ARG A 95 15.67 -12.56 -6.67
C ARG A 95 15.92 -13.81 -7.49
N LEU A 96 14.87 -14.36 -8.10
CA LEU A 96 14.95 -15.49 -9.01
C LEU A 96 14.53 -15.06 -10.40
N TYR A 97 15.29 -15.48 -11.39
CA TYR A 97 15.06 -15.19 -12.79
C TYR A 97 15.01 -16.46 -13.62
N ARG A 98 14.16 -16.46 -14.64
CA ARG A 98 13.93 -17.56 -15.58
C ARG A 98 14.42 -17.17 -16.96
N GLY A 99 15.25 -18.02 -17.56
CA GLY A 99 15.65 -17.87 -18.95
C GLY A 99 14.54 -18.31 -19.92
N PRO A 100 14.63 -17.92 -21.20
CA PRO A 100 13.60 -18.26 -22.19
C PRO A 100 13.58 -19.75 -22.53
N ASN A 101 12.45 -20.19 -23.10
CA ASN A 101 12.28 -21.56 -23.57
C ASN A 101 13.35 -21.88 -24.62
N GLY A 102 14.12 -22.96 -24.42
CA GLY A 102 15.21 -23.36 -25.30
C GLY A 102 16.63 -23.14 -24.74
N GLY A 103 16.78 -22.44 -23.62
CA GLY A 103 17.94 -22.56 -22.71
C GLY A 103 19.10 -21.58 -22.91
N GLN A 104 19.19 -20.84 -24.01
CA GLN A 104 20.12 -19.71 -24.13
C GLN A 104 19.57 -18.68 -25.12
N ALA A 105 18.96 -17.61 -24.63
CA ALA A 105 18.87 -16.38 -25.42
C ALA A 105 20.07 -15.50 -25.11
N GLY A 106 20.73 -15.05 -26.18
CA GLY A 106 21.46 -13.79 -26.28
C GLY A 106 22.70 -13.55 -25.42
N GLY A 107 22.95 -14.34 -24.38
CA GLY A 107 23.99 -14.06 -23.39
C GLY A 107 23.74 -12.78 -22.59
N ARG A 108 22.53 -12.22 -22.61
CA ARG A 108 22.21 -10.97 -21.90
C ARG A 108 21.38 -11.24 -20.66
N PHE A 109 21.64 -10.50 -19.59
CA PHE A 109 20.86 -10.59 -18.37
C PHE A 109 19.41 -10.15 -18.58
N GLY A 110 19.18 -9.15 -19.43
CA GLY A 110 17.85 -8.67 -19.78
C GLY A 110 16.96 -9.68 -20.53
N ASP A 111 17.52 -10.80 -20.99
CA ASP A 111 16.73 -11.90 -21.58
C ASP A 111 16.07 -12.79 -20.51
N PHE A 112 16.43 -12.60 -19.23
CA PHE A 112 15.87 -13.34 -18.11
C PHE A 112 14.73 -12.56 -17.46
N GLU A 113 13.59 -13.22 -17.29
CA GLU A 113 12.44 -12.64 -16.62
C GLU A 113 12.55 -12.87 -15.11
N MET A 114 12.32 -11.83 -14.31
CA MET A 114 12.21 -11.99 -12.86
C MET A 114 10.88 -12.68 -12.51
N ILE A 115 10.97 -13.84 -11.86
CA ILE A 115 9.81 -14.67 -11.54
C ILE A 115 9.47 -14.67 -10.05
N PHE A 116 10.40 -14.23 -9.20
CA PHE A 116 10.20 -14.08 -7.76
C PHE A 116 11.15 -13.03 -7.15
N ALA A 117 10.63 -12.24 -6.22
CA ALA A 117 11.39 -11.32 -5.38
C ALA A 117 10.93 -11.43 -3.92
N GLY A 118 11.84 -11.84 -3.05
CA GLY A 118 11.58 -12.06 -1.63
C GLY A 118 12.79 -11.72 -0.77
N THR A 119 12.82 -12.25 0.45
CA THR A 119 13.98 -12.14 1.33
C THR A 119 14.42 -13.49 1.86
N ALA A 120 15.73 -13.63 2.10
CA ALA A 120 16.25 -14.77 2.84
C ALA A 120 15.78 -14.73 4.30
N GLU A 121 15.40 -15.90 4.83
CA GLU A 121 15.07 -16.10 6.24
C GLU A 121 16.25 -16.68 6.99
N GLN A 122 16.68 -17.87 6.58
CA GLN A 122 17.72 -18.61 7.28
C GLN A 122 18.47 -19.55 6.33
N ALA A 123 19.78 -19.64 6.52
CA ALA A 123 20.65 -20.57 5.82
C ALA A 123 20.98 -21.77 6.73
N GLU A 124 20.94 -22.99 6.18
CA GLU A 124 21.30 -24.23 6.86
C GLU A 124 22.30 -25.04 6.03
N TRP A 125 23.44 -25.36 6.62
CA TRP A 125 24.45 -26.22 6.01
C TRP A 125 24.11 -27.69 6.30
N ARG A 126 23.67 -28.43 5.27
CA ARG A 126 23.27 -29.83 5.35
C ARG A 126 24.19 -30.69 4.48
N ASP A 127 25.26 -31.20 5.08
CA ASP A 127 26.29 -32.04 4.44
C ASP A 127 26.83 -31.46 3.12
N LEU A 128 26.31 -31.92 1.98
CA LEU A 128 26.72 -31.49 0.63
C LEU A 128 25.89 -30.33 0.06
N HIS A 129 24.92 -29.80 0.82
CA HIS A 129 24.04 -28.73 0.37
C HIS A 129 23.95 -27.58 1.36
N LEU A 130 23.74 -26.37 0.83
CA LEU A 130 23.24 -25.24 1.59
C LEU A 130 21.75 -25.08 1.26
N HIS A 131 20.91 -25.09 2.29
CA HIS A 131 19.48 -24.79 2.18
C HIS A 131 19.28 -23.34 2.62
N LEU A 132 18.67 -22.52 1.76
CA LEU A 132 18.30 -21.16 2.10
C LEU A 132 16.79 -21.03 2.04
N PHE A 133 16.17 -20.85 3.21
CA PHE A 133 14.75 -20.61 3.35
C PHE A 133 14.43 -19.18 2.98
N LEU A 134 13.31 -19.00 2.28
CA LEU A 134 12.87 -17.70 1.78
C LEU A 134 11.57 -17.29 2.47
N ARG A 135 11.41 -15.98 2.65
CA ARG A 135 10.16 -15.34 3.06
C ARG A 135 9.63 -14.47 1.93
N ASP A 136 8.32 -14.51 1.79
CA ASP A 136 7.60 -13.55 0.96
C ASP A 136 7.59 -12.15 1.60
N ARG A 137 7.49 -11.12 0.77
CA ARG A 137 7.45 -9.72 1.21
C ARG A 137 6.20 -9.37 2.03
N GLN A 138 5.12 -10.15 2.00
CA GLN A 138 3.98 -9.95 2.90
C GLN A 138 4.35 -10.13 4.38
N ALA A 139 5.28 -11.03 4.70
CA ALA A 139 5.73 -11.25 6.07
C ALA A 139 6.40 -10.00 6.67
N GLN A 140 6.91 -9.11 5.82
CA GLN A 140 7.52 -7.84 6.22
C GLN A 140 6.50 -6.82 6.76
N PHE A 141 5.21 -7.03 6.49
CA PHE A 141 4.12 -6.16 6.93
C PHE A 141 3.52 -6.63 8.27
N GLU A 142 4.06 -7.69 8.88
CA GLU A 142 3.68 -8.15 10.23
C GLU A 142 4.33 -7.35 11.36
N VAL A 143 4.89 -6.19 11.03
CA VAL A 143 5.42 -5.23 11.99
C VAL A 143 4.34 -4.28 12.51
N PRO A 144 4.47 -3.76 13.75
CA PRO A 144 3.51 -2.80 14.29
C PRO A 144 3.38 -1.54 13.41
N ILE A 145 2.14 -1.13 13.12
CA ILE A 145 1.87 0.14 12.43
C ILE A 145 2.13 1.35 13.33
N GLN A 146 1.94 1.20 14.63
CA GLN A 146 2.27 2.18 15.67
C GLN A 146 3.72 1.96 16.10
N ARG A 147 4.63 2.82 15.63
CA ARG A 147 6.07 2.70 15.92
C ARG A 147 6.45 3.26 17.28
N GLU A 148 5.72 4.28 17.71
CA GLU A 148 6.00 5.02 18.93
C GLU A 148 4.97 4.71 20.01
N THR A 149 5.44 4.77 21.26
CA THR A 149 4.61 4.71 22.45
C THR A 149 4.68 6.04 23.20
N TYR A 150 3.65 6.40 23.97
CA TYR A 150 3.70 7.57 24.83
C TYR A 150 4.82 7.44 25.87
N GLU A 151 5.66 8.45 26.00
CA GLU A 151 6.83 8.38 26.90
C GLU A 151 6.46 8.54 28.38
N GLY A 152 5.33 9.17 28.69
CA GLY A 152 4.93 9.52 30.05
C GLY A 152 5.76 10.66 30.66
N SER A 153 6.31 11.53 29.82
CA SER A 153 7.33 12.53 30.20
C SER A 153 6.76 13.90 30.58
N ASN A 154 5.43 14.09 30.60
CA ASN A 154 4.84 15.38 30.94
C ASN A 154 5.13 15.81 32.38
N SER A 155 5.25 17.13 32.54
CA SER A 155 5.31 17.78 33.84
C SER A 155 4.44 19.04 33.82
N GLY A 156 3.39 19.06 34.66
CA GLY A 156 2.39 20.12 34.66
C GLY A 156 1.75 20.31 33.28
N ALA A 157 1.59 21.57 32.85
CA ALA A 157 0.95 21.92 31.58
C ALA A 157 1.89 21.83 30.34
N THR A 158 3.06 21.21 30.48
CA THR A 158 4.07 21.09 29.42
C THR A 158 4.10 19.65 28.87
N GLY A 159 4.25 19.52 27.55
CA GLY A 159 4.33 18.24 26.85
C GLY A 159 2.96 17.66 26.45
N ASN A 160 3.01 16.64 25.59
CA ASN A 160 1.85 15.92 25.02
C ASN A 160 2.04 14.38 25.11
N GLU A 161 2.84 13.89 26.05
CA GLU A 161 3.26 12.48 26.14
C GLU A 161 2.62 11.70 27.30
N GLY A 162 1.62 12.29 27.98
CA GLY A 162 1.08 11.76 29.23
C GLY A 162 2.06 11.85 30.40
N THR A 163 1.64 11.40 31.57
CA THR A 163 2.47 11.23 32.77
C THR A 163 2.95 9.78 32.92
N ALA A 164 3.83 9.53 33.89
CA ALA A 164 4.33 8.18 34.14
C ALA A 164 3.23 7.18 34.56
N ASP A 165 2.10 7.68 35.08
CA ASP A 165 1.06 6.88 35.73
C ASP A 165 -0.24 6.74 34.90
N ASP A 166 -0.34 7.36 33.70
CA ASP A 166 -1.56 7.32 32.88
C ASP A 166 -1.45 6.46 31.61
N ILE A 167 -0.75 6.94 30.58
CA ILE A 167 -0.69 6.38 29.22
C ILE A 167 0.72 5.99 28.79
N ARG A 168 1.72 6.13 29.66
CA ARG A 168 3.10 5.69 29.39
C ARG A 168 3.16 4.26 28.84
N GLY A 169 3.92 4.07 27.78
CA GLY A 169 4.13 2.78 27.12
C GLY A 169 2.95 2.28 26.28
N ARG A 170 1.82 3.00 26.26
CA ARG A 170 0.73 2.68 25.33
C ARG A 170 1.11 3.15 23.92
N PRO A 171 0.83 2.36 22.86
CA PRO A 171 1.01 2.79 21.49
C PRO A 171 0.25 4.09 21.20
N LYS A 172 0.85 4.98 20.40
CA LYS A 172 0.19 6.24 20.02
C LYS A 172 -1.00 5.97 19.10
N LEU A 173 -2.11 6.68 19.31
CA LEU A 173 -3.35 6.47 18.55
C LEU A 173 -3.17 6.85 17.08
N LEU A 174 -3.82 6.12 16.16
CA LEU A 174 -3.89 6.49 14.74
C LEU A 174 -5.33 6.52 14.24
N CYS A 175 -5.68 7.55 13.47
CA CYS A 175 -6.94 7.67 12.76
C CYS A 175 -6.64 7.80 11.27
N TYR A 176 -7.26 6.98 10.43
CA TYR A 176 -7.24 7.12 8.97
C TYR A 176 -8.68 7.19 8.47
N GLY A 177 -8.97 8.08 7.54
CA GLY A 177 -10.35 8.27 7.10
C GLY A 177 -11.27 8.82 8.18
N LEU A 178 -12.57 8.65 7.98
CA LEU A 178 -13.59 9.24 8.85
C LEU A 178 -13.94 8.32 10.02
N CYS A 179 -13.37 8.59 11.17
CA CYS A 179 -13.55 7.77 12.37
C CYS A 179 -14.61 8.37 13.30
N HIS A 180 -15.62 7.58 13.68
CA HIS A 180 -16.71 8.06 14.52
C HIS A 180 -16.60 7.63 15.98
N ASN A 181 -16.78 8.61 16.87
CA ASN A 181 -16.83 8.41 18.32
C ASN A 181 -15.56 7.73 18.87
N VAL A 182 -14.40 8.09 18.34
CA VAL A 182 -13.11 7.56 18.82
C VAL A 182 -12.81 8.14 20.20
N PRO A 183 -12.37 7.33 21.18
CA PRO A 183 -11.87 7.84 22.46
C PRO A 183 -10.54 8.57 22.25
N LEU A 184 -10.41 9.75 22.86
CA LEU A 184 -9.15 10.50 22.79
C LEU A 184 -8.19 10.13 23.92
N ALA A 185 -6.90 10.07 23.62
CA ALA A 185 -5.84 9.89 24.61
C ALA A 185 -5.67 11.16 25.45
N PRO A 186 -5.57 11.08 26.79
CA PRO A 186 -5.36 12.24 27.67
C PRO A 186 -3.91 12.73 27.61
N LEU A 187 -3.50 13.32 26.49
CA LEU A 187 -2.11 13.72 26.22
C LEU A 187 -1.54 14.64 27.29
N ASN A 188 -2.33 15.57 27.84
CA ASN A 188 -1.96 16.40 28.99
C ASN A 188 -3.22 16.92 29.69
N THR A 189 -3.60 16.31 30.82
CA THR A 189 -4.81 16.70 31.57
C THR A 189 -4.70 18.06 32.27
N ALA A 190 -3.49 18.51 32.63
CA ALA A 190 -3.28 19.83 33.23
C ALA A 190 -3.41 20.96 32.20
N ALA A 191 -3.04 20.70 30.94
CA ALA A 191 -3.23 21.61 29.81
C ALA A 191 -4.55 21.37 29.05
N LEU A 192 -5.38 20.42 29.51
CA LEU A 192 -6.64 20.01 28.88
C LEU A 192 -6.48 19.57 27.40
N ARG A 193 -5.40 18.86 27.08
CA ARG A 193 -5.10 18.36 25.73
C ARG A 193 -5.42 16.88 25.59
N TYR A 194 -6.16 16.55 24.54
CA TYR A 194 -6.64 15.20 24.24
C TYR A 194 -6.38 14.86 22.76
N GLY A 195 -5.71 13.75 22.51
CA GLY A 195 -5.16 13.36 21.20
C GLY A 195 -6.00 12.32 20.48
N ALA A 196 -6.16 12.49 19.17
CA ALA A 196 -6.85 11.54 18.28
C ALA A 196 -5.86 10.74 17.42
N HIS A 197 -4.70 11.32 17.12
CA HIS A 197 -3.78 10.81 16.12
C HIS A 197 -2.34 11.25 16.42
N ASP A 198 -1.39 10.41 16.05
CA ASP A 198 0.04 10.74 16.02
C ASP A 198 0.44 11.38 14.68
N GLY A 199 0.41 12.72 14.66
CA GLY A 199 0.72 13.52 13.48
C GLY A 199 -0.44 14.41 13.06
N SER A 200 -0.39 14.90 11.82
CA SER A 200 -1.40 15.81 11.30
C SER A 200 -2.69 15.09 10.92
N ILE A 201 -3.82 15.71 11.27
CA ILE A 201 -5.18 15.27 10.89
C ILE A 201 -5.84 16.29 9.99
N PHE A 202 -6.89 15.88 9.27
CA PHE A 202 -7.67 16.84 8.49
C PHE A 202 -8.51 17.74 9.41
N SER A 203 -9.23 17.14 10.36
CA SER A 203 -10.07 17.87 11.32
C SER A 203 -10.58 17.00 12.47
N VAL A 204 -10.92 17.65 13.58
CA VAL A 204 -11.89 17.15 14.56
C VAL A 204 -13.23 17.82 14.27
N ASP A 205 -14.12 17.06 13.64
CA ASP A 205 -15.41 17.53 13.13
C ASP A 205 -16.40 17.77 14.26
N GLU A 206 -16.42 16.86 15.23
CA GLU A 206 -17.30 16.89 16.38
C GLU A 206 -16.55 16.36 17.61
N LEU A 207 -16.81 16.95 18.77
CA LEU A 207 -16.22 16.54 20.04
C LEU A 207 -17.29 16.42 21.11
N TYR A 208 -17.17 15.39 21.95
CA TYR A 208 -18.15 15.05 22.96
C TYR A 208 -17.49 14.77 24.32
N ASP A 209 -18.12 15.24 25.39
CA ASP A 209 -17.83 14.83 26.77
C ASP A 209 -18.99 13.97 27.27
N ARG A 210 -18.75 12.66 27.47
CA ARG A 210 -19.81 11.70 27.84
C ARG A 210 -21.02 11.76 26.89
N GLY A 211 -20.75 11.92 25.60
CA GLY A 211 -21.76 12.04 24.54
C GLY A 211 -22.46 13.40 24.43
N ALA A 212 -22.17 14.37 25.32
CA ALA A 212 -22.68 15.73 25.19
C ALA A 212 -21.75 16.57 24.29
N PRO A 213 -22.28 17.27 23.27
CA PRO A 213 -21.45 17.99 22.30
C PRO A 213 -20.75 19.20 22.91
N LEU A 214 -19.51 19.43 22.49
CA LEU A 214 -18.73 20.63 22.77
C LEU A 214 -18.66 21.51 21.51
N SER A 215 -18.54 22.84 21.68
CA SER A 215 -18.50 23.79 20.54
C SER A 215 -17.07 24.10 20.10
N LYS A 216 -16.79 23.99 18.80
CA LYS A 216 -15.49 24.31 18.21
C LYS A 216 -15.24 25.82 18.14
N VAL A 217 -14.02 26.26 18.47
CA VAL A 217 -13.56 27.66 18.32
C VAL A 217 -12.15 27.73 17.77
N THR A 218 -11.76 28.90 17.22
CA THR A 218 -10.41 29.15 16.69
C THR A 218 -9.46 29.80 17.71
N GLY A 219 -10.01 30.52 18.70
CA GLY A 219 -9.29 31.16 19.79
C GLY A 219 -9.21 30.31 21.07
N THR A 220 -8.88 30.92 22.20
CA THR A 220 -8.84 30.23 23.49
C THR A 220 -10.24 29.71 23.86
N PRO A 221 -10.42 28.39 24.06
CA PRO A 221 -11.73 27.82 24.37
C PRO A 221 -12.17 28.15 25.79
N ALA A 222 -13.46 28.47 25.97
CA ALA A 222 -14.13 28.53 27.26
C ALA A 222 -14.75 27.17 27.65
N ALA A 223 -15.25 27.03 28.87
CA ALA A 223 -15.92 25.80 29.30
C ALA A 223 -17.08 25.43 28.35
N GLY A 224 -17.15 24.15 27.96
CA GLY A 224 -18.08 23.68 26.92
C GLY A 224 -17.58 23.87 25.48
N GLN A 225 -16.38 24.41 25.29
CA GLN A 225 -15.76 24.63 23.98
C GLN A 225 -14.44 23.87 23.83
N TYR A 226 -14.00 23.71 22.59
CA TYR A 226 -12.70 23.14 22.24
C TYR A 226 -12.07 23.86 21.04
N ARG A 227 -10.74 23.75 20.93
CA ARG A 227 -9.95 24.16 19.77
C ARG A 227 -9.12 22.98 19.31
N GLU A 228 -9.08 22.74 18.00
CA GLU A 228 -8.19 21.72 17.42
C GLU A 228 -6.80 22.27 17.11
N THR A 229 -5.81 21.37 17.16
CA THR A 229 -4.46 21.56 16.64
C THR A 229 -4.24 20.48 15.59
N VAL A 230 -4.62 20.78 14.34
CA VAL A 230 -4.61 19.79 13.26
C VAL A 230 -3.23 19.33 12.84
N THR A 231 -2.18 20.12 13.08
CA THR A 231 -0.78 19.77 12.75
C THR A 231 -0.20 18.66 13.65
N GLU A 232 -0.78 18.49 14.84
CA GLU A 232 -0.31 17.56 15.88
C GLU A 232 -1.39 16.57 16.33
N GLY A 233 -2.59 16.61 15.76
CA GLY A 233 -3.59 15.56 15.96
C GLY A 233 -4.33 15.59 17.30
N PHE A 234 -4.43 16.74 17.97
CA PHE A 234 -5.09 16.87 19.27
C PHE A 234 -6.05 18.06 19.38
N VAL A 235 -6.89 18.05 20.42
CA VAL A 235 -7.76 19.17 20.82
C VAL A 235 -7.37 19.71 22.19
N THR A 236 -7.60 20.99 22.41
CA THR A 236 -7.54 21.65 23.72
C THR A 236 -8.96 21.99 24.17
N LEU A 237 -9.36 21.58 25.37
CA LEU A 237 -10.66 21.91 25.96
C LEU A 237 -10.60 23.23 26.73
N GLY A 238 -11.73 23.92 26.86
CA GLY A 238 -11.85 25.11 27.71
C GLY A 238 -12.30 24.84 29.15
N GLY A 239 -12.45 23.58 29.54
CA GLY A 239 -12.78 23.17 30.91
C GLY A 239 -12.45 21.69 31.15
N SER A 240 -12.33 21.29 32.42
CA SER A 240 -12.11 19.89 32.79
C SER A 240 -13.29 19.02 32.34
N PRO A 241 -13.04 17.86 31.72
CA PRO A 241 -14.11 16.99 31.25
C PRO A 241 -14.78 16.26 32.43
N ALA A 242 -16.05 15.93 32.25
CA ALA A 242 -16.84 15.12 33.18
C ALA A 242 -16.58 13.62 33.02
N GLY A 243 -16.05 13.18 31.86
CA GLY A 243 -15.63 11.80 31.65
C GLY A 243 -14.87 11.61 30.35
N THR A 244 -15.10 10.47 29.70
CA THR A 244 -14.43 10.14 28.44
C THR A 244 -14.77 11.15 27.36
N ILE A 245 -13.71 11.68 26.74
CA ILE A 245 -13.83 12.52 25.55
C ILE A 245 -13.81 11.61 24.32
N THR A 246 -14.81 11.79 23.45
CA THR A 246 -14.87 11.12 22.14
C THR A 246 -15.01 12.13 21.02
N ALA A 247 -14.56 11.75 19.83
CA ALA A 247 -14.55 12.64 18.68
C ALA A 247 -15.05 11.95 17.40
N LYS A 248 -15.60 12.75 16.47
CA LYS A 248 -15.62 12.41 15.04
C LYS A 248 -14.38 13.06 14.42
N VAL A 249 -13.51 12.25 13.83
CA VAL A 249 -12.20 12.67 13.35
C VAL A 249 -12.06 12.33 11.88
N SER A 250 -11.77 13.33 11.06
CA SER A 250 -11.20 13.13 9.74
C SER A 250 -9.69 12.96 9.94
N GLY A 251 -9.21 11.72 9.85
CA GLY A 251 -7.89 11.25 10.26
C GLY A 251 -6.70 11.83 9.49
N GLU A 252 -5.62 11.04 9.38
CA GLU A 252 -4.34 11.39 8.75
C GLU A 252 -4.53 12.36 7.57
N ARG A 253 -3.88 13.53 7.68
CA ARG A 253 -3.99 14.59 6.69
C ARG A 253 -3.22 14.19 5.43
N LEU A 254 -3.93 14.13 4.31
CA LEU A 254 -3.36 13.89 3.00
C LEU A 254 -3.73 15.05 2.09
N GLU A 255 -2.75 15.85 1.71
CA GLU A 255 -3.01 17.03 0.88
C GLU A 255 -1.86 17.34 -0.07
N ASN A 256 -2.20 18.06 -1.12
CA ASN A 256 -1.26 18.73 -1.97
C ASN A 256 -1.89 20.06 -2.39
N LEU A 257 -1.34 21.15 -1.87
CA LEU A 257 -1.86 22.49 -2.11
C LEU A 257 -1.44 23.06 -3.47
N PHE A 258 -0.56 22.37 -4.21
CA PHE A 258 -0.34 22.70 -5.61
C PHE A 258 -1.56 22.41 -6.45
N LEU A 259 -1.77 23.25 -7.47
CA LEU A 259 -2.80 23.03 -8.47
C LEU A 259 -2.34 22.00 -9.51
N TRP A 260 -1.04 21.98 -9.80
CA TRP A 260 -0.39 21.10 -10.76
C TRP A 260 0.89 20.53 -10.18
N SER A 261 1.06 19.20 -10.22
CA SER A 261 2.22 18.50 -9.63
C SER A 261 3.22 17.89 -10.61
N GLU A 262 2.80 17.64 -11.86
CA GLU A 262 3.66 17.10 -12.91
C GLU A 262 3.84 18.11 -14.03
N GLN A 263 2.74 18.54 -14.66
CA GLN A 263 2.73 19.38 -15.87
C GLN A 263 3.41 20.75 -15.68
N PHE A 264 4.73 20.78 -15.58
CA PHE A 264 5.50 21.94 -15.16
C PHE A 264 5.55 23.00 -16.26
N MET A 265 5.17 22.69 -17.50
CA MET A 265 4.91 23.70 -18.54
C MET A 265 3.67 24.57 -18.29
N ASN A 266 2.75 24.14 -17.41
CA ASN A 266 1.55 24.90 -17.11
C ASN A 266 1.88 26.32 -16.60
N PRO A 267 1.12 27.37 -17.00
CA PRO A 267 1.36 28.75 -16.53
C PRO A 267 1.26 28.95 -15.02
N ALA A 268 0.64 28.03 -14.28
CA ALA A 268 0.64 28.05 -12.81
C ALA A 268 2.07 27.94 -12.22
N TRP A 269 2.98 27.29 -12.95
CA TRP A 269 4.40 27.28 -12.64
C TRP A 269 5.07 28.51 -13.26
N ALA A 270 5.39 29.52 -12.47
CA ALA A 270 6.22 30.63 -12.90
C ALA A 270 7.62 30.12 -13.24
N LYS A 271 8.17 30.59 -14.38
CA LYS A 271 9.51 30.24 -14.87
C LYS A 271 10.30 31.53 -15.06
N ASP A 272 11.48 31.62 -14.49
CA ASP A 272 12.36 32.76 -14.72
C ASP A 272 13.00 32.71 -16.11
N PRO A 273 13.52 33.84 -16.64
CA PRO A 273 14.10 33.90 -17.96
C PRO A 273 15.19 32.84 -18.18
N GLY A 274 15.07 32.08 -19.28
CA GLY A 274 16.02 31.05 -19.67
C GLY A 274 15.72 29.65 -19.12
N VAL A 275 14.76 29.49 -18.20
CA VAL A 275 14.29 28.18 -17.76
C VAL A 275 13.38 27.58 -18.83
N THR A 276 13.65 26.36 -19.26
CA THR A 276 12.82 25.61 -20.22
C THR A 276 12.34 24.30 -19.63
N VAL A 277 11.12 23.90 -19.98
CA VAL A 277 10.52 22.64 -19.54
C VAL A 277 10.03 21.86 -20.76
N VAL A 278 10.21 20.54 -20.74
CA VAL A 278 9.62 19.61 -21.70
C VAL A 278 8.87 18.55 -20.90
N ASN A 279 7.59 18.35 -21.19
CA ASN A 279 6.77 17.39 -20.45
C ASN A 279 6.99 15.95 -20.92
N ASP A 280 6.71 14.99 -20.03
CA ASP A 280 6.53 13.57 -20.34
C ASP A 280 7.72 12.95 -21.12
N VAL A 281 8.95 13.29 -20.72
CA VAL A 281 10.18 12.94 -21.45
C VAL A 281 10.68 11.54 -21.10
N ILE A 282 10.57 11.14 -19.84
CA ILE A 282 11.03 9.83 -19.34
C ILE A 282 10.01 9.20 -18.41
N THR A 283 10.23 7.92 -18.10
CA THR A 283 9.48 7.22 -17.06
C THR A 283 9.67 7.88 -15.70
N GLY A 284 8.58 8.35 -15.12
CA GLY A 284 8.54 8.91 -13.78
C GLY A 284 8.45 7.84 -12.68
N PRO A 285 8.56 8.25 -11.42
CA PRO A 285 8.32 7.44 -10.22
C PRO A 285 7.07 6.57 -10.25
N ASN A 286 5.99 6.99 -10.92
CA ASN A 286 4.76 6.21 -11.05
C ASN A 286 4.84 5.05 -12.07
N GLY A 287 5.96 4.88 -12.79
CA GLY A 287 6.15 3.87 -13.83
C GLY A 287 5.64 4.27 -15.23
N GLY A 288 4.97 5.41 -15.38
CA GLY A 288 4.51 5.94 -16.66
C GLY A 288 5.44 7.04 -17.23
N PRO A 289 5.34 7.39 -18.52
CA PRO A 289 6.11 8.47 -19.13
C PRO A 289 5.56 9.84 -18.71
N THR A 290 5.76 10.21 -17.45
CA THR A 290 5.13 11.40 -16.85
C THR A 290 6.13 12.38 -16.24
N ALA A 291 7.44 12.11 -16.36
CA ALA A 291 8.44 12.99 -15.78
C ALA A 291 8.92 14.03 -16.79
N GLU A 292 9.01 15.26 -16.32
CA GLU A 292 9.41 16.41 -17.10
C GLU A 292 10.94 16.55 -17.13
N ARG A 293 11.47 17.12 -18.21
CA ARG A 293 12.82 17.68 -18.25
C ARG A 293 12.77 19.16 -17.96
N ILE A 294 13.66 19.64 -17.09
CA ILE A 294 13.81 21.05 -16.75
C ILE A 294 15.27 21.44 -16.95
N ASP A 295 15.50 22.41 -17.83
CA ASP A 295 16.80 23.02 -18.04
C ASP A 295 16.82 24.41 -17.41
N ILE A 296 17.72 24.63 -16.46
CA ILE A 296 17.89 25.87 -15.70
C ILE A 296 19.22 26.53 -16.13
N PRO A 297 19.24 27.83 -16.48
CA PRO A 297 20.44 28.50 -16.93
C PRO A 297 21.43 28.75 -15.78
N ALA A 298 22.69 29.02 -16.12
CA ALA A 298 23.72 29.46 -15.16
C ALA A 298 23.46 30.90 -14.69
N ASN A 299 22.44 31.09 -13.85
CA ASN A 299 22.04 32.36 -13.28
C ASN A 299 21.51 32.13 -11.86
N GLU A 300 22.11 32.78 -10.87
CA GLU A 300 21.77 32.62 -9.47
C GLU A 300 20.31 33.05 -9.22
N GLY A 301 19.54 32.19 -8.55
CA GLY A 301 18.13 32.41 -8.26
C GLY A 301 17.18 32.15 -9.43
N ALA A 302 17.67 31.82 -10.64
CA ALA A 302 16.79 31.41 -11.72
C ALA A 302 16.17 30.04 -11.41
N GLY A 303 14.85 29.92 -11.60
CA GLY A 303 14.16 28.69 -11.29
C GLY A 303 12.74 28.60 -11.82
N PHE A 304 12.01 27.61 -11.31
CA PHE A 304 10.58 27.48 -11.51
C PHE A 304 9.88 27.22 -10.18
N ARG A 305 8.70 27.80 -10.00
CA ARG A 305 7.96 27.82 -8.74
C ARG A 305 6.46 27.96 -8.96
N GLN A 306 5.65 27.47 -8.03
CA GLN A 306 4.21 27.68 -8.02
C GLN A 306 3.79 28.29 -6.69
N SER A 307 3.01 29.37 -6.74
CA SER A 307 2.53 30.02 -5.53
C SER A 307 1.29 29.34 -4.98
N VAL A 308 1.25 29.11 -3.67
CA VAL A 308 0.10 28.52 -2.97
C VAL A 308 -0.28 29.37 -1.75
N SER A 309 -1.57 29.39 -1.44
CA SER A 309 -2.08 30.03 -0.22
C SER A 309 -1.87 29.13 0.99
N VAL A 310 -1.38 29.72 2.07
CA VAL A 310 -1.02 29.01 3.32
C VAL A 310 -1.46 29.83 4.54
N THR A 311 -1.47 29.17 5.69
CA THR A 311 -1.75 29.85 6.97
C THR A 311 -0.44 30.28 7.62
N ALA A 312 -0.33 31.57 7.90
CA ALA A 312 0.83 32.13 8.59
C ALA A 312 1.03 31.48 9.98
N GLY A 313 2.30 31.26 10.33
CA GLY A 313 2.73 30.63 11.58
C GLY A 313 2.56 29.10 11.60
N GLN A 314 2.27 28.46 10.47
CA GLN A 314 2.13 27.01 10.38
C GLN A 314 3.30 26.36 9.62
N PRO A 315 3.67 25.12 9.99
CA PRO A 315 4.68 24.35 9.28
C PRO A 315 4.15 23.79 7.97
N TYR A 316 4.94 23.90 6.90
CA TYR A 316 4.66 23.28 5.61
C TYR A 316 5.88 22.51 5.12
N SER A 317 5.63 21.35 4.50
CA SER A 317 6.64 20.52 3.85
C SER A 317 6.42 20.56 2.34
N PHE A 318 7.44 20.96 1.59
CA PHE A 318 7.51 20.83 0.14
C PHE A 318 8.40 19.65 -0.22
N SER A 319 7.93 18.81 -1.14
CA SER A 319 8.66 17.67 -1.65
C SER A 319 8.49 17.51 -3.15
N ILE A 320 9.49 16.89 -3.78
CA ILE A 320 9.49 16.58 -5.21
C ILE A 320 10.46 15.44 -5.50
N TYR A 321 10.15 14.60 -6.48
CA TYR A 321 11.08 13.58 -6.99
C TYR A 321 12.01 14.21 -8.02
N LEU A 322 13.30 13.95 -7.87
CA LEU A 322 14.34 14.44 -8.79
C LEU A 322 15.28 13.31 -9.19
N ARG A 323 15.81 13.45 -10.40
CA ARG A 323 16.90 12.66 -10.98
C ARG A 323 17.73 13.62 -11.85
N SER A 324 19.04 13.47 -11.86
CA SER A 324 19.90 14.35 -12.67
C SER A 324 20.49 13.68 -13.89
N VAL A 325 20.76 14.53 -14.87
CA VAL A 325 21.64 14.26 -16.01
C VAL A 325 22.90 15.13 -15.90
N ILE A 326 22.80 16.41 -15.46
CA ILE A 326 23.94 17.35 -15.27
C ILE A 326 23.61 18.44 -14.22
N GLY A 327 24.54 18.78 -13.32
CA GLY A 327 24.49 19.95 -12.42
C GLY A 327 23.88 19.69 -11.03
N SER A 328 23.92 20.69 -10.15
CA SER A 328 23.26 20.71 -8.84
C SER A 328 22.13 21.75 -8.82
N VAL A 329 21.15 21.54 -7.96
CA VAL A 329 19.99 22.44 -7.79
C VAL A 329 19.69 22.66 -6.32
N THR A 330 18.94 23.72 -6.03
CA THR A 330 18.43 24.03 -4.70
C THR A 330 16.92 23.88 -4.66
N LEU A 331 16.43 23.17 -3.64
CA LEU A 331 15.01 23.15 -3.28
C LEU A 331 14.72 24.30 -2.32
N GLY A 332 13.68 25.09 -2.61
CA GLY A 332 13.33 26.24 -1.78
C GLY A 332 11.84 26.40 -1.57
N MET A 333 11.46 26.97 -0.43
CA MET A 333 10.10 27.47 -0.13
C MET A 333 9.94 28.94 -0.53
N GLY A 334 10.99 29.56 -1.06
CA GLY A 334 11.12 31.01 -1.27
C GLY A 334 12.60 31.37 -1.24
N ILE A 335 12.95 32.51 -0.64
CA ILE A 335 14.34 32.99 -0.48
C ILE A 335 14.95 32.74 0.91
N GLU A 336 14.18 32.19 1.87
CA GLU A 336 14.61 32.11 3.28
C GLU A 336 15.07 30.70 3.70
N THR A 337 14.50 29.63 3.13
CA THR A 337 14.90 28.25 3.39
C THR A 337 15.30 27.57 2.08
N GLU A 338 16.56 27.13 2.02
CA GLU A 338 17.18 26.50 0.87
C GLU A 338 17.88 25.20 1.29
N GLN A 339 17.69 24.15 0.49
CA GLN A 339 18.42 22.89 0.62
C GLN A 339 19.15 22.61 -0.69
N GLU A 340 20.49 22.62 -0.65
CA GLU A 340 21.31 22.18 -1.78
C GLU A 340 21.16 20.66 -1.98
N ILE A 341 20.96 20.24 -3.23
CA ILE A 341 20.75 18.84 -3.59
C ILE A 341 21.80 18.40 -4.61
N THR A 342 22.52 17.35 -4.23
CA THR A 342 23.32 16.54 -5.16
C THR A 342 22.48 15.38 -5.65
N LEU A 343 22.30 15.29 -6.96
CA LEU A 343 21.47 14.29 -7.62
C LEU A 343 22.32 13.19 -8.28
N ASP A 344 21.73 12.03 -8.45
CA ASP A 344 22.27 10.92 -9.25
C ASP A 344 21.24 10.49 -10.32
N GLU A 345 21.51 9.35 -10.99
CA GLU A 345 20.62 8.80 -12.00
C GLU A 345 19.41 8.05 -11.42
N GLY A 346 19.30 7.95 -10.09
CA GLY A 346 18.15 7.35 -9.42
C GLY A 346 17.07 8.39 -9.13
N TRP A 347 15.81 7.96 -9.18
CA TRP A 347 14.72 8.77 -8.65
C TRP A 347 14.81 8.82 -7.13
N ARG A 348 14.84 10.03 -6.56
CA ARG A 348 14.80 10.25 -5.11
C ARG A 348 13.83 11.38 -4.79
N ARG A 349 13.09 11.24 -3.69
CA ARG A 349 12.23 12.32 -3.17
C ARG A 349 13.04 13.21 -2.23
N PHE A 350 13.04 14.50 -2.49
CA PHE A 350 13.64 15.52 -1.63
C PHE A 350 12.55 16.28 -0.92
N THR A 351 12.83 16.77 0.29
CA THR A 351 11.85 17.48 1.13
C THR A 351 12.51 18.62 1.90
N VAL A 352 11.88 19.79 1.86
CA VAL A 352 12.19 20.95 2.70
C VAL A 352 10.98 21.31 3.54
N THR A 353 11.19 21.63 4.83
CA THR A 353 10.13 21.98 5.76
C THR A 353 10.43 23.34 6.40
N GLU A 354 9.43 24.22 6.44
CA GLU A 354 9.54 25.55 7.03
C GLU A 354 8.25 25.97 7.74
N THR A 355 8.35 26.75 8.82
CA THR A 355 7.21 27.47 9.38
C THR A 355 7.00 28.77 8.64
N ILE A 356 5.94 28.86 7.84
CA ILE A 356 5.73 29.98 6.93
C ILE A 356 5.18 31.18 7.69
N SER A 357 5.85 32.33 7.61
CA SER A 357 5.43 33.57 8.28
C SER A 357 4.33 34.35 7.54
N GLY A 358 4.24 34.17 6.21
CA GLY A 358 3.25 34.83 5.35
C GLY A 358 1.99 34.01 5.09
N ALA A 359 1.05 34.59 4.33
CA ALA A 359 -0.17 33.91 3.87
C ALA A 359 -0.02 33.23 2.49
N THR A 360 1.16 33.35 1.88
CA THR A 360 1.50 32.78 0.57
C THR A 360 2.94 32.30 0.61
N VAL A 361 3.21 31.17 -0.03
CA VAL A 361 4.55 30.62 -0.24
C VAL A 361 4.71 30.22 -1.71
N SER A 362 5.94 30.24 -2.24
CA SER A 362 6.19 29.89 -3.65
C SER A 362 7.31 28.87 -3.78
N PRO A 363 7.05 27.60 -3.40
CA PRO A 363 8.06 26.58 -3.44
C PRO A 363 8.44 26.23 -4.88
N GLY A 364 9.69 25.83 -5.05
CA GLY A 364 10.27 25.58 -6.37
C GLY A 364 11.70 25.08 -6.32
N ILE A 365 12.28 24.98 -7.52
CA ILE A 365 13.68 24.61 -7.72
C ILE A 365 14.42 25.78 -8.34
N PHE A 366 15.61 26.06 -7.81
CA PHE A 366 16.41 27.23 -8.16
C PHE A 366 17.87 26.82 -8.41
N SER A 367 18.58 27.64 -9.19
CA SER A 367 20.02 27.52 -9.40
C SER A 367 20.82 28.34 -8.37
N LEU A 368 21.95 27.77 -7.91
CA LEU A 368 22.99 28.49 -7.15
C LEU A 368 24.02 29.19 -8.06
N GLY A 369 23.65 29.49 -9.31
CA GLY A 369 24.51 30.14 -10.31
C GLY A 369 25.08 29.20 -11.38
N GLY A 370 25.00 27.88 -11.19
CA GLY A 370 25.36 26.87 -12.19
C GLY A 370 24.19 26.49 -13.11
N ALA A 371 24.47 26.06 -14.33
CA ALA A 371 23.44 25.48 -15.19
C ALA A 371 23.10 24.06 -14.70
N ALA A 372 21.82 23.68 -14.80
CA ALA A 372 21.35 22.36 -14.41
C ALA A 372 20.36 21.80 -15.44
N ALA A 373 20.44 20.49 -15.68
CA ALA A 373 19.50 19.74 -16.48
C ALA A 373 19.00 18.55 -15.66
N ILE A 374 17.75 18.66 -15.19
CA ILE A 374 17.15 17.71 -14.26
C ILE A 374 15.89 17.09 -14.85
N HIS A 375 15.55 15.92 -14.31
CA HIS A 375 14.21 15.36 -14.42
C HIS A 375 13.50 15.51 -13.09
N ALA A 376 12.25 15.98 -13.15
CA ALA A 376 11.42 16.22 -11.98
C ALA A 376 10.09 15.50 -12.14
N TRP A 377 9.48 15.16 -11.01
CA TRP A 377 8.16 14.55 -10.95
C TRP A 377 7.52 14.77 -9.56
N GLY A 378 6.21 14.91 -9.49
CA GLY A 378 5.43 14.79 -8.25
C GLY A 378 5.66 15.90 -7.24
N ALA A 379 5.58 17.17 -7.66
CA ALA A 379 5.68 18.29 -6.74
C ALA A 379 4.50 18.32 -5.75
N GLN A 380 4.79 18.41 -4.46
CA GLN A 380 3.79 18.44 -3.40
C GLN A 380 4.16 19.39 -2.28
N ILE A 381 3.22 20.26 -1.89
CA ILE A 381 3.32 21.04 -0.65
C ILE A 381 2.12 20.78 0.23
N GLU A 382 2.37 20.53 1.52
CA GLU A 382 1.36 20.14 2.50
C GLU A 382 1.64 20.72 3.89
N LEU A 383 0.59 20.93 4.67
CA LEU A 383 0.63 21.37 6.07
C LEU A 383 1.18 20.24 6.95
N GLY A 384 2.24 20.54 7.67
CA GLY A 384 2.87 19.62 8.60
C GLY A 384 4.39 19.70 8.57
N HIS A 385 5.01 18.84 9.38
CA HIS A 385 6.46 18.79 9.51
C HIS A 385 7.11 17.70 8.65
N VAL A 386 6.32 16.73 8.18
CA VAL A 386 6.79 15.52 7.53
C VAL A 386 6.02 15.36 6.22
N ALA A 387 6.75 15.19 5.12
CA ALA A 387 6.14 14.89 3.84
C ALA A 387 5.42 13.53 3.90
N LYS A 388 4.18 13.49 3.42
CA LYS A 388 3.32 12.30 3.38
C LYS A 388 3.42 11.62 2.03
N ASN A 389 2.57 10.62 1.79
CA ASN A 389 2.48 9.97 0.50
C ASN A 389 2.35 10.99 -0.66
N CYS A 390 2.99 10.71 -1.79
CA CYS A 390 2.92 11.57 -2.96
C CYS A 390 1.51 11.53 -3.58
N ILE A 391 0.97 12.71 -3.88
CA ILE A 391 -0.36 12.93 -4.45
C ILE A 391 -0.22 13.83 -5.66
N VAL A 392 -0.58 13.31 -6.82
CA VAL A 392 -0.53 14.05 -8.08
C VAL A 392 -1.78 14.92 -8.22
N THR A 393 -1.58 16.21 -8.53
CA THR A 393 -2.67 17.17 -8.80
C THR A 393 -2.69 17.60 -10.27
N GLY A 394 -3.90 17.87 -10.78
CA GLY A 394 -4.15 18.20 -12.19
C GLY A 394 -5.25 19.24 -12.37
N GLY A 395 -5.00 20.48 -11.96
CA GLY A 395 -5.97 21.58 -12.05
C GLY A 395 -6.87 21.73 -10.80
N THR A 396 -6.65 20.95 -9.76
CA THR A 396 -7.38 21.04 -8.48
C THR A 396 -6.46 20.56 -7.35
N PRO A 397 -6.33 21.32 -6.23
CA PRO A 397 -5.56 20.87 -5.09
C PRO A 397 -6.17 19.64 -4.41
N HIS A 398 -5.35 18.83 -3.77
CA HIS A 398 -5.81 17.73 -2.94
C HIS A 398 -5.81 18.12 -1.46
N PRO A 399 -6.76 17.65 -0.64
CA PRO A 399 -8.06 17.16 -1.06
C PRO A 399 -8.94 18.36 -1.41
N SER A 400 -9.70 18.29 -2.51
CA SER A 400 -10.77 19.27 -2.79
C SER A 400 -12.02 19.01 -1.92
N SER A 401 -12.17 17.77 -1.46
CA SER A 401 -13.13 17.30 -0.46
C SER A 401 -12.53 16.11 0.28
N TYR A 402 -12.80 15.97 1.58
CA TYR A 402 -12.27 14.85 2.36
C TYR A 402 -13.03 13.56 2.04
N THR A 403 -12.40 12.67 1.26
CA THR A 403 -12.80 11.28 1.10
C THR A 403 -11.55 10.43 1.22
N ALA A 404 -11.42 9.65 2.29
CA ALA A 404 -10.32 8.71 2.42
C ALA A 404 -10.66 7.43 1.66
N GLN A 405 -10.32 7.43 0.37
CA GLN A 405 -10.51 6.28 -0.49
C GLN A 405 -9.65 5.09 -0.04
N PRO A 406 -10.10 3.85 -0.27
CA PRO A 406 -9.37 2.66 0.16
C PRO A 406 -7.92 2.60 -0.35
N ALA A 407 -7.66 2.86 -1.64
CA ALA A 407 -6.30 2.75 -2.18
C ALA A 407 -5.39 3.87 -1.67
N ASP A 408 -5.91 5.09 -1.47
CA ASP A 408 -5.15 6.19 -0.87
C ASP A 408 -4.79 5.91 0.60
N MET A 409 -5.68 5.27 1.36
CA MET A 409 -5.39 4.81 2.72
C MET A 409 -4.30 3.73 2.74
N LEU A 410 -4.41 2.69 1.89
CA LEU A 410 -3.41 1.63 1.76
C LEU A 410 -2.05 2.20 1.36
N ARG A 411 -2.03 3.10 0.36
CA ARG A 411 -0.81 3.75 -0.13
C ARG A 411 -0.15 4.58 0.96
N THR A 412 -0.94 5.36 1.69
CA THR A 412 -0.45 6.19 2.79
C THR A 412 0.18 5.35 3.88
N ILE A 413 -0.51 4.31 4.33
CA ILE A 413 0.01 3.42 5.36
C ILE A 413 1.29 2.72 4.88
N ALA A 414 1.33 2.22 3.64
CA ALA A 414 2.55 1.62 3.06
C ALA A 414 3.73 2.58 3.15
N VAL A 415 3.61 3.78 2.57
CA VAL A 415 4.73 4.71 2.37
C VAL A 415 5.13 5.44 3.66
N THR A 416 4.20 5.64 4.60
CA THR A 416 4.48 6.40 5.84
C THR A 416 4.76 5.53 7.05
N ARG A 417 4.36 4.24 7.03
CA ARG A 417 4.48 3.34 8.18
C ARG A 417 5.29 2.08 7.90
N SER A 418 5.63 1.75 6.66
CA SER A 418 6.61 0.70 6.33
C SER A 418 8.00 1.30 6.12
N ASP A 419 9.05 0.63 6.62
CA ASP A 419 10.45 0.95 6.27
C ASP A 419 10.93 0.15 5.04
N LEU A 420 10.06 -0.71 4.49
CA LEU A 420 10.41 -1.78 3.55
C LEU A 420 9.83 -1.56 2.15
N VAL A 421 8.95 -0.56 2.02
CA VAL A 421 8.28 -0.16 0.78
C VAL A 421 8.25 1.36 0.75
N ASP A 422 8.83 1.95 -0.30
CA ASP A 422 8.66 3.35 -0.63
C ASP A 422 7.58 3.53 -1.72
N PHE A 423 7.39 4.76 -2.19
CA PHE A 423 6.46 5.04 -3.29
C PHE A 423 6.84 4.30 -4.57
N LEU A 424 8.14 4.17 -4.89
CA LEU A 424 8.62 3.53 -6.11
C LEU A 424 8.36 2.03 -6.08
N ASP A 425 8.22 1.43 -4.90
CA ASP A 425 7.95 0.01 -4.68
C ASP A 425 6.47 -0.38 -4.82
N LEU A 426 5.60 0.56 -5.20
CA LEU A 426 4.19 0.30 -5.45
C LEU A 426 3.94 -0.07 -6.92
N ASP A 427 2.99 -0.96 -7.16
CA ASP A 427 2.38 -1.14 -8.47
C ASP A 427 1.30 -0.05 -8.66
N HIS A 428 1.71 1.11 -9.16
CA HIS A 428 0.84 2.28 -9.24
C HIS A 428 -0.42 2.05 -10.08
N ALA A 429 -0.34 1.21 -11.11
CA ALA A 429 -1.47 0.86 -11.96
C ALA A 429 -2.56 0.13 -11.15
N SER A 430 -2.20 -0.82 -10.30
CA SER A 430 -3.16 -1.53 -9.43
C SER A 430 -3.83 -0.60 -8.42
N PHE A 431 -3.08 0.33 -7.81
CA PHE A 431 -3.65 1.33 -6.90
C PHE A 431 -4.59 2.30 -7.63
N GLN A 432 -4.23 2.73 -8.85
CA GLN A 432 -5.10 3.57 -9.66
C GLN A 432 -6.41 2.84 -10.01
N ALA A 433 -6.31 1.60 -10.50
CA ALA A 433 -7.47 0.78 -10.82
C ALA A 433 -8.38 0.57 -9.60
N LEU A 434 -7.80 0.38 -8.41
CA LEU A 434 -8.58 0.28 -7.17
C LEU A 434 -9.27 1.61 -6.81
N ASN A 435 -8.59 2.74 -6.94
CA ASN A 435 -9.18 4.07 -6.71
C ASN A 435 -10.33 4.37 -7.68
N GLU A 436 -10.21 3.98 -8.95
CA GLU A 436 -11.28 4.11 -9.95
C GLU A 436 -12.47 3.20 -9.59
N ALA A 437 -12.20 1.94 -9.21
CA ALA A 437 -13.22 0.98 -8.81
C ALA A 437 -13.96 1.37 -7.50
N THR A 438 -13.32 2.15 -6.64
CA THR A 438 -13.84 2.60 -5.33
C THR A 438 -14.03 4.12 -5.27
N SER A 439 -14.24 4.75 -6.43
CA SER A 439 -14.45 6.20 -6.53
C SER A 439 -15.60 6.66 -5.63
N GLY A 440 -15.33 7.65 -4.78
CA GLY A 440 -16.30 8.22 -3.84
C GLY A 440 -16.45 7.46 -2.52
N ILE A 441 -15.99 6.22 -2.42
CA ILE A 441 -16.15 5.40 -1.21
C ILE A 441 -15.22 5.92 -0.10
N GLY A 442 -15.81 6.32 1.02
CA GLY A 442 -15.08 6.71 2.24
C GLY A 442 -14.98 5.59 3.27
N LEU A 443 -13.79 5.40 3.85
CA LEU A 443 -13.56 4.49 4.98
C LEU A 443 -13.18 5.25 6.26
N GLY A 444 -13.24 4.56 7.40
CA GLY A 444 -12.70 5.04 8.68
C GLY A 444 -12.04 3.92 9.49
N LEU A 445 -10.73 4.04 9.76
CA LEU A 445 -9.92 3.12 10.55
C LEU A 445 -9.28 3.84 11.75
N PHE A 446 -9.66 3.43 12.96
CA PHE A 446 -9.04 3.87 14.20
C PHE A 446 -8.23 2.73 14.81
N ILE A 447 -7.03 3.07 15.30
CA ILE A 447 -6.06 2.12 15.85
C ILE A 447 -5.69 2.61 17.26
N ASP A 448 -6.22 1.92 18.26
CA ASP A 448 -6.01 2.19 19.69
C ASP A 448 -5.26 1.07 20.42
N ARG A 449 -4.94 0.00 19.70
CA ARG A 449 -4.17 -1.14 20.16
C ARG A 449 -3.10 -1.48 19.17
N ALA A 450 -2.09 -2.22 19.64
CA ALA A 450 -1.12 -2.84 18.78
C ALA A 450 -1.82 -3.58 17.62
N MET A 451 -1.44 -3.20 16.41
CA MET A 451 -1.97 -3.67 15.13
C MET A 451 -0.78 -3.74 14.15
N SER A 452 -0.72 -4.78 13.33
CA SER A 452 0.30 -4.84 12.27
C SER A 452 -0.14 -4.06 11.04
N ILE A 453 0.80 -3.70 10.16
CA ILE A 453 0.46 -3.07 8.88
C ILE A 453 -0.42 -4.02 8.05
N ALA A 454 -0.10 -5.32 8.05
CA ALA A 454 -0.89 -6.35 7.39
C ALA A 454 -2.33 -6.39 7.91
N GLU A 455 -2.55 -6.34 9.23
CA GLU A 455 -3.90 -6.32 9.80
C GLU A 455 -4.69 -5.07 9.36
N ALA A 456 -4.06 -3.89 9.32
CA ALA A 456 -4.70 -2.68 8.82
C ALA A 456 -5.10 -2.81 7.34
N PHE A 457 -4.23 -3.41 6.52
CA PHE A 457 -4.50 -3.66 5.11
C PHE A 457 -5.65 -4.63 4.91
N ASP A 458 -5.67 -5.72 5.69
CA ASP A 458 -6.73 -6.72 5.64
C ASP A 458 -8.09 -6.09 5.97
N LEU A 459 -8.18 -5.25 6.99
CA LEU A 459 -9.42 -4.55 7.36
C LEU A 459 -9.92 -3.60 6.24
N ILE A 460 -9.00 -2.87 5.59
CA ILE A 460 -9.34 -1.98 4.48
C ILE A 460 -9.81 -2.78 3.26
N CYS A 461 -9.05 -3.81 2.88
CA CYS A 461 -9.35 -4.66 1.74
C CYS A 461 -10.65 -5.46 1.93
N GLU A 462 -10.89 -6.05 3.12
CA GLU A 462 -12.10 -6.80 3.42
C GLU A 462 -13.37 -5.94 3.31
N SER A 463 -13.27 -4.64 3.64
CA SER A 463 -14.38 -3.68 3.57
C SER A 463 -14.92 -3.46 2.15
N ILE A 464 -14.11 -3.76 1.13
CA ILE A 464 -14.44 -3.57 -0.29
C ILE A 464 -14.33 -4.86 -1.10
N GLY A 465 -14.17 -6.03 -0.46
CA GLY A 465 -13.93 -7.30 -1.15
C GLY A 465 -12.63 -7.32 -1.98
N GLY A 466 -11.61 -6.60 -1.53
CA GLY A 466 -10.28 -6.56 -2.12
C GLY A 466 -9.25 -7.41 -1.39
N PHE A 467 -8.04 -7.40 -1.93
CA PHE A 467 -6.85 -8.06 -1.41
C PHE A 467 -5.61 -7.27 -1.84
N TRP A 468 -4.51 -7.51 -1.13
CA TRP A 468 -3.20 -6.94 -1.42
C TRP A 468 -2.20 -8.08 -1.63
N TYR A 469 -1.18 -7.86 -2.44
CA TYR A 469 -0.18 -8.89 -2.79
C TYR A 469 1.11 -8.25 -3.30
N PHE A 470 2.14 -9.05 -3.50
CA PHE A 470 3.33 -8.62 -4.24
C PHE A 470 3.31 -9.20 -5.65
N THR A 471 3.63 -8.36 -6.64
CA THR A 471 3.87 -8.82 -8.01
C THR A 471 5.14 -9.68 -8.04
N ARG A 472 5.35 -10.42 -9.13
CA ARG A 472 6.60 -11.17 -9.35
C ARG A 472 7.86 -10.31 -9.25
N ALA A 473 7.75 -9.04 -9.63
CA ALA A 473 8.81 -8.04 -9.55
C ALA A 473 9.03 -7.47 -8.13
N GLY A 474 8.24 -7.92 -7.14
CA GLY A 474 8.32 -7.48 -5.75
C GLY A 474 7.65 -6.13 -5.47
N LYS A 475 6.79 -5.64 -6.38
CA LYS A 475 6.01 -4.41 -6.16
C LYS A 475 4.74 -4.71 -5.37
N LEU A 476 4.42 -3.86 -4.40
CA LEU A 476 3.18 -3.97 -3.63
C LEU A 476 2.00 -3.59 -4.53
N ALA A 477 1.04 -4.50 -4.69
CA ALA A 477 -0.14 -4.33 -5.52
C ALA A 477 -1.42 -4.56 -4.70
N VAL A 478 -2.52 -3.97 -5.19
CA VAL A 478 -3.84 -4.06 -4.56
C VAL A 478 -4.91 -4.30 -5.63
N ARG A 479 -5.95 -5.06 -5.31
CA ARG A 479 -7.02 -5.33 -6.27
C ARG A 479 -8.34 -5.62 -5.56
N ARG A 480 -9.45 -5.35 -6.25
CA ARG A 480 -10.79 -5.78 -5.84
C ARG A 480 -11.19 -7.04 -6.62
N LEU A 481 -11.81 -8.01 -5.96
CA LEU A 481 -12.40 -9.14 -6.67
C LEU A 481 -13.63 -8.68 -7.43
N GLU A 482 -13.62 -8.88 -8.75
CA GLU A 482 -14.73 -8.60 -9.64
C GLU A 482 -15.18 -9.86 -10.36
N ALA A 483 -16.37 -9.81 -10.97
CA ALA A 483 -16.81 -10.86 -11.87
C ALA A 483 -15.91 -10.88 -13.13
N PRO A 484 -15.67 -12.06 -13.74
CA PRO A 484 -15.01 -12.12 -15.04
C PRO A 484 -15.75 -11.26 -16.08
N ALA A 485 -15.00 -10.41 -16.79
CA ALA A 485 -15.50 -9.45 -17.78
C ALA A 485 -15.53 -10.02 -19.21
N GLY A 486 -14.90 -11.17 -19.47
CA GLY A 486 -14.80 -11.80 -20.79
C GLY A 486 -13.60 -11.33 -21.62
N ASN A 487 -12.58 -10.75 -20.98
CA ASN A 487 -11.35 -10.26 -21.63
C ASN A 487 -10.12 -10.95 -21.03
N PRO A 488 -9.96 -12.27 -21.23
CA PRO A 488 -8.88 -13.02 -20.60
C PRO A 488 -7.51 -12.62 -21.16
N VAL A 489 -6.52 -12.47 -20.28
CA VAL A 489 -5.12 -12.22 -20.66
C VAL A 489 -4.43 -13.49 -21.19
N ALA A 490 -4.96 -14.66 -20.84
CA ALA A 490 -4.46 -15.97 -21.25
C ALA A 490 -5.61 -16.96 -21.46
N MET A 491 -5.45 -17.86 -22.43
CA MET A 491 -6.39 -18.96 -22.69
C MET A 491 -5.66 -20.30 -22.59
N PHE A 492 -6.18 -21.19 -21.75
CA PHE A 492 -5.70 -22.54 -21.57
C PHE A 492 -6.69 -23.53 -22.18
N ASP A 493 -6.18 -24.39 -23.05
CA ASP A 493 -6.95 -25.46 -23.65
C ASP A 493 -6.70 -26.78 -22.92
N ARG A 494 -7.68 -27.69 -23.00
CA ARG A 494 -7.56 -29.07 -22.51
C ARG A 494 -6.22 -29.75 -22.83
N SER A 495 -5.63 -29.51 -23.99
CA SER A 495 -4.35 -30.13 -24.38
C SER A 495 -3.15 -29.66 -23.55
N MET A 496 -3.26 -28.50 -22.91
CA MET A 496 -2.21 -27.90 -22.07
C MET A 496 -2.40 -28.22 -20.58
N VAL A 497 -3.59 -28.69 -20.21
CA VAL A 497 -4.06 -28.78 -18.84
C VAL A 497 -4.16 -30.24 -18.38
N ALA A 498 -3.73 -30.50 -17.15
CA ALA A 498 -3.85 -31.78 -16.47
C ALA A 498 -4.72 -31.65 -15.20
N HIS A 499 -5.35 -32.76 -14.81
CA HIS A 499 -6.13 -32.92 -13.57
C HIS A 499 -7.15 -31.81 -13.26
N PRO A 500 -7.96 -31.31 -14.23
CA PRO A 500 -8.94 -30.27 -13.95
C PRO A 500 -10.00 -30.78 -12.96
N ARG A 501 -10.24 -30.02 -11.89
CA ARG A 501 -11.22 -30.34 -10.86
C ARG A 501 -11.99 -29.11 -10.41
N ARG A 502 -13.28 -29.28 -10.16
CA ARG A 502 -14.13 -28.27 -9.51
C ARG A 502 -14.05 -28.47 -8.00
N LEU A 503 -13.71 -27.41 -7.29
CA LEU A 503 -13.58 -27.38 -5.84
C LEU A 503 -14.80 -26.73 -5.20
N ALA A 504 -15.15 -27.19 -3.99
CA ALA A 504 -15.95 -26.37 -3.08
C ALA A 504 -15.05 -25.26 -2.53
N THR A 505 -15.57 -24.04 -2.36
CA THR A 505 -14.76 -23.01 -1.70
C THR A 505 -14.58 -23.34 -0.21
N ASN A 506 -13.55 -22.78 0.39
CA ASN A 506 -13.26 -22.85 1.82
C ASN A 506 -13.88 -21.67 2.60
N ASP A 507 -14.86 -20.99 1.98
CA ASP A 507 -15.74 -20.02 2.62
C ASP A 507 -16.88 -20.76 3.34
N ALA A 508 -17.60 -20.06 4.24
CA ALA A 508 -18.65 -20.68 5.05
C ALA A 508 -19.72 -21.43 4.21
N GLY A 509 -20.16 -20.82 3.10
CA GLY A 509 -21.15 -21.41 2.18
C GLY A 509 -20.63 -22.50 1.23
N ARG A 510 -19.33 -22.84 1.29
CA ARG A 510 -18.68 -23.88 0.47
C ARG A 510 -18.91 -23.75 -1.05
N GLY A 511 -19.01 -22.52 -1.55
CA GLY A 511 -19.28 -22.20 -2.95
C GLY A 511 -20.75 -22.25 -3.36
N LEU A 512 -21.69 -22.44 -2.42
CA LEU A 512 -23.11 -22.23 -2.68
C LEU A 512 -23.40 -20.74 -2.83
N PRO A 513 -24.28 -20.35 -3.77
CA PRO A 513 -24.66 -18.96 -3.92
C PRO A 513 -25.30 -18.37 -2.65
N ASN A 514 -24.91 -17.16 -2.26
CA ASN A 514 -25.47 -16.45 -1.12
C ASN A 514 -26.80 -15.78 -1.49
N HIS A 515 -27.87 -16.09 -0.76
CA HIS A 515 -29.17 -15.47 -0.96
C HIS A 515 -29.26 -14.07 -0.34
N ARG A 516 -28.33 -13.73 0.54
CA ARG A 516 -28.33 -12.47 1.29
C ARG A 516 -26.93 -12.02 1.63
N VAL A 517 -26.69 -10.72 1.50
CA VAL A 517 -25.48 -10.04 1.93
C VAL A 517 -25.86 -8.99 2.98
N VAL A 518 -25.15 -8.94 4.11
CA VAL A 518 -25.35 -7.95 5.18
C VAL A 518 -24.02 -7.28 5.50
N LEU A 519 -23.97 -5.95 5.35
CA LEU A 519 -22.79 -5.16 5.65
C LEU A 519 -23.02 -4.26 6.85
N GLY A 520 -22.08 -4.31 7.81
CA GLY A 520 -21.95 -3.32 8.87
C GLY A 520 -21.20 -2.10 8.37
N TRP A 521 -21.70 -0.90 8.64
CA TRP A 521 -21.14 0.38 8.19
C TRP A 521 -21.16 1.42 9.33
N ARG A 522 -20.39 2.49 9.14
CA ARG A 522 -20.13 3.62 10.05
C ARG A 522 -19.82 3.16 11.47
N ARG A 523 -18.70 2.46 11.64
CA ARG A 523 -18.27 1.92 12.94
C ARG A 523 -18.24 3.02 14.01
N ASN A 524 -18.91 2.77 15.11
CA ASN A 524 -18.83 3.52 16.36
C ASN A 524 -17.74 2.89 17.23
N TRP A 525 -16.59 3.54 17.32
CA TRP A 525 -15.39 2.98 17.93
C TRP A 525 -15.46 2.85 19.46
N LEU A 526 -16.36 3.59 20.12
CA LEU A 526 -16.65 3.42 21.54
C LEU A 526 -18.16 3.30 21.77
N VAL A 527 -18.62 2.08 22.05
CA VAL A 527 -20.01 1.86 22.49
C VAL A 527 -20.19 2.44 23.89
N GLN A 528 -21.22 3.29 24.07
CA GLN A 528 -21.51 3.96 25.34
C GLN A 528 -23.00 3.82 25.68
N GLN A 529 -23.30 3.48 26.94
CA GLN A 529 -24.67 3.29 27.42
C GLN A 529 -24.85 3.81 28.86
N GLY A 530 -26.12 4.01 29.25
CA GLY A 530 -26.50 4.26 30.64
C GLY A 530 -25.76 5.44 31.30
N ASP A 531 -25.10 5.15 32.41
CA ASP A 531 -24.37 6.11 33.25
C ASP A 531 -23.02 6.53 32.66
N GLN A 532 -22.63 6.07 31.48
CA GLN A 532 -21.49 6.60 30.72
C GLN A 532 -21.85 7.90 29.98
N LEU A 533 -23.15 8.17 29.80
CA LEU A 533 -23.65 9.32 29.06
C LEU A 533 -24.07 10.46 29.99
N ALA A 534 -24.00 11.69 29.52
CA ALA A 534 -24.58 12.83 30.22
C ALA A 534 -26.11 12.83 30.11
N GLY A 535 -26.80 13.39 31.12
CA GLY A 535 -28.27 13.47 31.13
C GLY A 535 -28.85 14.28 29.95
N SER A 536 -28.07 15.23 29.41
CA SER A 536 -28.42 16.10 28.28
C SER A 536 -28.34 15.42 26.91
N VAL A 537 -27.77 14.20 26.80
CA VAL A 537 -27.59 13.53 25.50
C VAL A 537 -28.96 13.21 24.88
N PRO A 538 -29.27 13.68 23.66
CA PRO A 538 -30.53 13.39 22.96
C PRO A 538 -30.72 11.90 22.66
N ALA A 539 -31.98 11.45 22.59
CA ALA A 539 -32.31 10.03 22.37
C ALA A 539 -31.70 9.44 21.09
N GLU A 540 -31.68 10.21 19.99
CA GLU A 540 -31.07 9.80 18.73
C GLU A 540 -29.57 9.52 18.87
N ARG A 541 -28.83 10.39 19.56
CA ARG A 541 -27.40 10.18 19.83
C ARG A 541 -27.19 8.95 20.73
N ARG A 542 -28.06 8.73 21.73
CA ARG A 542 -27.97 7.52 22.57
C ARG A 542 -28.13 6.25 21.74
N ALA A 543 -29.05 6.24 20.77
CA ALA A 543 -29.26 5.09 19.88
C ALA A 543 -28.04 4.82 19.00
N PHE A 544 -27.42 5.87 18.44
CA PHE A 544 -26.16 5.73 17.72
C PHE A 544 -25.04 5.15 18.61
N LEU A 545 -24.90 5.66 19.83
CA LEU A 545 -23.82 5.30 20.76
C LEU A 545 -23.97 3.89 21.33
N SER A 546 -25.18 3.33 21.35
CA SER A 546 -25.44 2.00 21.90
C SER A 546 -25.07 0.85 20.98
N GLU A 547 -24.87 1.10 19.69
CA GLU A 547 -24.51 0.08 18.69
C GLU A 547 -23.14 0.37 18.07
N GLU A 548 -22.36 -0.69 17.83
CA GLU A 548 -21.04 -0.57 17.20
C GLU A 548 -21.15 -0.30 15.69
N TYR A 549 -22.16 -0.87 15.02
CA TYR A 549 -22.37 -0.73 13.58
C TYR A 549 -23.82 -0.43 13.28
N ARG A 550 -24.07 0.27 12.17
CA ARG A 550 -25.37 0.19 11.49
C ARG A 550 -25.26 -0.85 10.38
N THR A 551 -26.38 -1.40 9.92
CA THR A 551 -26.37 -2.44 8.90
C THR A 551 -27.25 -2.10 7.70
N VAL A 552 -26.82 -2.55 6.52
CA VAL A 552 -27.61 -2.60 5.29
C VAL A 552 -27.61 -4.04 4.77
N ALA A 553 -28.59 -4.40 3.95
CA ALA A 553 -28.69 -5.75 3.42
C ALA A 553 -29.24 -5.76 2.00
N ALA A 554 -28.65 -6.60 1.15
CA ALA A 554 -29.15 -6.97 -0.16
C ALA A 554 -29.59 -8.45 -0.11
N ALA A 555 -30.72 -8.80 -0.74
CA ALA A 555 -31.23 -10.17 -0.72
C ALA A 555 -31.92 -10.57 -2.03
N ASP A 556 -31.71 -11.83 -2.44
CA ASP A 556 -32.45 -12.52 -3.49
C ASP A 556 -33.07 -13.81 -2.91
N PRO A 557 -34.36 -13.79 -2.51
CA PRO A 557 -35.04 -14.95 -1.97
C PRO A 557 -35.10 -16.16 -2.93
N SER A 558 -34.98 -15.94 -4.25
CA SER A 558 -35.04 -17.02 -5.23
C SER A 558 -33.83 -17.95 -5.14
N VAL A 559 -32.68 -17.41 -4.72
CA VAL A 559 -31.46 -18.18 -4.45
C VAL A 559 -31.70 -19.18 -3.32
N LEU A 560 -32.41 -18.79 -2.26
CA LEU A 560 -32.72 -19.69 -1.14
C LEU A 560 -33.71 -20.80 -1.54
N VAL A 561 -34.61 -20.51 -2.49
CA VAL A 561 -35.50 -21.53 -3.07
C VAL A 561 -34.70 -22.56 -3.87
N ALA A 562 -33.74 -22.10 -4.69
CA ALA A 562 -32.88 -22.97 -5.49
C ALA A 562 -31.84 -23.73 -4.64
N HIS A 563 -31.34 -23.09 -3.58
CA HIS A 563 -30.28 -23.58 -2.69
C HIS A 563 -30.75 -23.47 -1.23
N PRO A 564 -31.45 -24.47 -0.68
CA PRO A 564 -31.99 -24.42 0.68
C PRO A 564 -30.95 -24.28 1.81
N LEU A 565 -29.68 -24.55 1.50
CA LEU A 565 -28.54 -24.37 2.41
C LEU A 565 -27.73 -23.09 2.10
N SER A 566 -28.29 -22.18 1.30
CA SER A 566 -27.67 -20.89 1.00
C SER A 566 -27.46 -20.08 2.28
N GLU A 567 -26.25 -19.61 2.49
CA GLU A 567 -25.88 -18.83 3.67
C GLU A 567 -26.00 -17.31 3.43
N GLU A 568 -26.09 -16.57 4.54
CA GLU A 568 -25.93 -15.12 4.53
C GLU A 568 -24.44 -14.76 4.57
N LEU A 569 -23.97 -13.95 3.62
CA LEU A 569 -22.64 -13.36 3.67
C LEU A 569 -22.68 -12.10 4.52
N ARG A 570 -21.99 -12.10 5.66
CA ARG A 570 -21.97 -10.99 6.60
C ARG A 570 -20.56 -10.45 6.79
N ARG A 571 -20.36 -9.14 6.64
CA ARG A 571 -19.07 -8.46 6.88
C ARG A 571 -19.26 -7.18 7.66
N MET A 572 -18.41 -6.94 8.66
CA MET A 572 -18.37 -5.68 9.41
C MET A 572 -17.28 -4.81 8.80
N THR A 573 -17.66 -3.76 8.09
CA THR A 573 -16.76 -3.00 7.22
C THR A 573 -16.36 -1.67 7.84
N LEU A 574 -15.38 -1.00 7.23
CA LEU A 574 -14.97 0.36 7.56
C LEU A 574 -15.74 1.42 6.77
N LEU A 575 -16.72 1.04 5.94
CA LEU A 575 -17.51 1.96 5.09
C LEU A 575 -18.21 3.01 5.94
N GLU A 576 -18.20 4.27 5.50
CA GLU A 576 -18.77 5.39 6.27
C GLU A 576 -20.21 5.75 5.88
N ASP A 577 -20.55 5.61 4.60
CA ASP A 577 -21.80 6.09 4.04
C ASP A 577 -22.80 4.93 3.79
N PRO A 578 -24.11 5.11 4.06
CA PRO A 578 -25.10 4.05 3.84
C PRO A 578 -25.35 3.73 2.37
N GLU A 579 -25.21 4.70 1.45
CA GLU A 579 -25.40 4.50 0.02
C GLU A 579 -24.24 3.67 -0.55
N ASP A 580 -23.00 4.00 -0.15
CA ASP A 580 -21.81 3.21 -0.50
C ASP A 580 -21.92 1.78 0.04
N ALA A 581 -22.36 1.62 1.30
CA ALA A 581 -22.57 0.31 1.90
C ALA A 581 -23.67 -0.50 1.20
N ALA A 582 -24.75 0.14 0.77
CA ALA A 582 -25.81 -0.53 0.02
C ALA A 582 -25.32 -0.96 -1.37
N ALA A 583 -24.58 -0.08 -2.08
CA ALA A 583 -24.00 -0.39 -3.37
C ALA A 583 -23.00 -1.55 -3.30
N GLU A 584 -22.16 -1.61 -2.25
CA GLU A 584 -21.24 -2.74 -2.06
C GLU A 584 -21.99 -4.03 -1.69
N ALA A 585 -23.08 -3.96 -0.90
CA ALA A 585 -23.90 -5.12 -0.60
C ALA A 585 -24.57 -5.70 -1.87
N ASP A 586 -25.08 -4.83 -2.75
CA ASP A 586 -25.64 -5.21 -4.05
C ASP A 586 -24.58 -5.81 -4.97
N ARG A 587 -23.38 -5.22 -5.02
CA ARG A 587 -22.25 -5.74 -5.81
C ARG A 587 -21.84 -7.13 -5.32
N LEU A 588 -21.69 -7.32 -4.01
CA LEU A 588 -21.36 -8.62 -3.43
C LEU A 588 -22.48 -9.65 -3.64
N LEU A 589 -23.76 -9.24 -3.63
CA LEU A 589 -24.87 -10.14 -3.95
C LEU A 589 -24.83 -10.55 -5.43
N ALA A 590 -24.54 -9.62 -6.35
CA ALA A 590 -24.33 -9.98 -7.76
C ALA A 590 -23.10 -10.89 -7.96
N LEU A 591 -22.10 -10.74 -7.10
CA LEU A 591 -20.84 -11.49 -7.14
C LEU A 591 -20.92 -12.88 -6.47
N HIS A 592 -21.75 -13.06 -5.45
CA HIS A 592 -21.83 -14.32 -4.71
C HIS A 592 -23.22 -14.98 -4.76
N GLY A 593 -24.24 -14.31 -5.29
CA GLY A 593 -25.62 -14.80 -5.40
C GLY A 593 -25.92 -15.64 -6.64
N VAL A 594 -24.91 -15.93 -7.48
CA VAL A 594 -25.05 -16.82 -8.64
C VAL A 594 -23.99 -17.92 -8.62
N ARG A 595 -24.18 -18.97 -9.43
CA ARG A 595 -23.17 -20.05 -9.58
C ARG A 595 -21.88 -19.47 -10.15
N ARG A 596 -20.81 -19.55 -9.35
CA ARG A 596 -19.43 -19.39 -9.79
C ARG A 596 -18.63 -20.59 -9.33
N ASP A 597 -17.83 -21.14 -10.21
CA ASP A 597 -17.08 -22.35 -9.98
C ASP A 597 -15.65 -21.98 -9.61
N LEU A 598 -15.18 -22.49 -8.47
CA LEU A 598 -13.75 -22.54 -8.18
C LEU A 598 -13.21 -23.81 -8.84
N ILE A 599 -12.28 -23.66 -9.77
CA ILE A 599 -11.60 -24.77 -10.41
C ILE A 599 -10.11 -24.75 -10.07
N GLU A 600 -9.51 -25.93 -10.08
CA GLU A 600 -8.08 -26.11 -10.00
C GLU A 600 -7.62 -27.00 -11.15
N PHE A 601 -6.46 -26.68 -11.71
CA PHE A 601 -5.84 -27.49 -12.73
C PHE A 601 -4.33 -27.26 -12.78
N GLU A 602 -3.62 -28.20 -13.39
CA GLU A 602 -2.17 -28.21 -13.49
C GLU A 602 -1.73 -27.96 -14.94
N LEU A 603 -0.61 -27.28 -15.15
CA LEU A 603 0.03 -27.15 -16.46
C LEU A 603 1.56 -27.15 -16.37
N PRO A 604 2.27 -27.50 -17.45
CA PRO A 604 3.73 -27.39 -17.50
C PRO A 604 4.22 -25.95 -17.31
N VAL A 605 5.38 -25.76 -16.70
CA VAL A 605 5.97 -24.42 -16.47
C VAL A 605 6.12 -23.66 -17.79
N ALA A 606 6.58 -24.32 -18.84
CA ALA A 606 6.76 -23.69 -20.16
C ALA A 606 5.45 -23.09 -20.71
N ALA A 607 4.33 -23.82 -20.63
CA ALA A 607 3.04 -23.36 -21.14
C ALA A 607 2.50 -22.15 -20.36
N TYR A 608 2.76 -22.11 -19.05
CA TYR A 608 2.33 -21.01 -18.20
C TYR A 608 3.05 -19.70 -18.55
N PHE A 609 4.38 -19.76 -18.71
CA PHE A 609 5.18 -18.59 -19.10
C PHE A 609 4.98 -18.19 -20.57
N GLU A 610 4.72 -19.12 -21.48
CA GLU A 610 4.33 -18.80 -22.87
C GLU A 610 3.00 -18.04 -22.95
N ALA A 611 2.10 -18.29 -22.00
CA ALA A 611 0.85 -17.58 -21.85
C ALA A 611 0.99 -16.23 -21.11
N GLY A 612 2.22 -15.75 -20.88
CA GLY A 612 2.50 -14.48 -20.20
C GLY A 612 2.43 -14.55 -18.67
N ALA A 613 2.46 -15.75 -18.08
CA ALA A 613 2.49 -15.98 -16.63
C ALA A 613 1.41 -15.18 -15.85
N PRO A 614 0.12 -15.31 -16.21
CA PRO A 614 -0.97 -14.54 -15.59
C PRO A 614 -0.94 -14.69 -14.07
N TRP A 615 -1.21 -13.61 -13.35
CA TRP A 615 -1.02 -13.53 -11.90
C TRP A 615 -2.33 -13.27 -11.15
N LEU A 616 -2.23 -13.08 -9.83
CA LEU A 616 -3.40 -12.96 -8.96
C LEU A 616 -4.35 -11.85 -9.41
N GLY A 617 -5.62 -12.22 -9.53
CA GLY A 617 -6.72 -11.38 -10.00
C GLY A 617 -6.84 -11.28 -11.52
N ASP A 618 -5.86 -11.75 -12.31
CA ASP A 618 -5.97 -11.70 -13.76
C ASP A 618 -7.08 -12.62 -14.26
N GLU A 619 -7.75 -12.18 -15.30
CA GLU A 619 -8.76 -13.00 -15.96
C GLU A 619 -8.08 -13.95 -16.95
N ILE A 620 -8.36 -15.23 -16.83
CA ILE A 620 -7.93 -16.28 -17.75
C ILE A 620 -9.17 -16.96 -18.33
N ALA A 621 -9.02 -17.67 -19.45
CA ALA A 621 -10.05 -18.55 -19.98
C ALA A 621 -9.59 -20.00 -19.96
N TYR A 622 -10.46 -20.91 -19.51
CA TYR A 622 -10.24 -22.34 -19.65
C TYR A 622 -11.26 -22.95 -20.60
N ARG A 623 -10.78 -23.58 -21.67
CA ARG A 623 -11.60 -24.26 -22.68
C ARG A 623 -11.39 -25.77 -22.61
N ASP A 624 -12.48 -26.48 -22.35
CA ASP A 624 -12.52 -27.94 -22.35
C ASP A 624 -13.87 -28.44 -22.87
N ASP A 625 -13.83 -29.35 -23.83
CA ASP A 625 -15.00 -29.90 -24.50
C ASP A 625 -15.74 -30.97 -23.66
N CYS A 626 -15.11 -31.51 -22.61
CA CYS A 626 -15.73 -32.52 -21.74
C CYS A 626 -15.73 -32.15 -20.25
N PHE A 627 -15.26 -30.97 -19.86
CA PHE A 627 -15.31 -30.50 -18.47
C PHE A 627 -16.39 -29.42 -18.31
N LEU A 628 -17.44 -29.74 -17.53
CA LEU A 628 -18.58 -28.85 -17.27
C LEU A 628 -19.16 -28.23 -18.58
N ASP A 629 -19.50 -26.95 -18.55
CA ASP A 629 -20.05 -26.16 -19.65
C ASP A 629 -18.97 -25.30 -20.37
N TYR A 630 -17.72 -25.77 -20.42
CA TYR A 630 -16.55 -24.94 -20.76
C TYR A 630 -16.10 -25.04 -22.22
N ALA A 631 -16.89 -25.68 -23.09
CA ALA A 631 -16.52 -25.89 -24.50
C ALA A 631 -16.28 -24.60 -25.29
N ALA A 632 -16.90 -23.49 -24.89
CA ALA A 632 -16.71 -22.16 -25.49
C ALA A 632 -15.53 -21.36 -24.92
N GLY A 633 -14.87 -21.87 -23.87
CA GLY A 633 -13.93 -21.12 -23.05
C GLY A 633 -14.65 -20.36 -21.94
N ARG A 634 -14.46 -20.78 -20.68
CA ARG A 634 -15.03 -20.11 -19.51
C ARG A 634 -14.05 -19.05 -19.00
N PRO A 635 -14.45 -17.77 -18.88
CA PRO A 635 -13.63 -16.76 -18.23
C PRO A 635 -13.65 -16.94 -16.70
N LEU A 636 -12.48 -16.83 -16.08
CA LEU A 636 -12.24 -17.10 -14.66
C LEU A 636 -11.19 -16.12 -14.13
N ILE A 637 -11.34 -15.68 -12.90
CA ILE A 637 -10.35 -14.87 -12.18
C ILE A 637 -9.36 -15.78 -11.48
N LEU A 638 -8.06 -15.59 -11.71
CA LEU A 638 -7.02 -16.35 -11.05
C LEU A 638 -6.91 -15.95 -9.57
N LEU A 639 -7.16 -16.88 -8.66
CA LEU A 639 -7.12 -16.67 -7.21
C LEU A 639 -5.93 -17.33 -6.53
N GLY A 640 -5.29 -18.31 -7.17
CA GLY A 640 -4.14 -19.00 -6.61
C GLY A 640 -3.18 -19.52 -7.67
N VAL A 641 -1.89 -19.45 -7.37
CA VAL A 641 -0.79 -19.98 -8.18
C VAL A 641 0.16 -20.72 -7.25
N GLU A 642 0.47 -21.97 -7.57
CA GLU A 642 1.54 -22.74 -6.93
C GLU A 642 2.54 -23.18 -8.00
N GLU A 643 3.82 -22.90 -7.78
CA GLU A 643 4.89 -23.15 -8.73
C GLU A 643 5.88 -24.15 -8.16
N ASP A 644 6.03 -25.27 -8.85
CA ASP A 644 6.99 -26.32 -8.56
C ASP A 644 7.87 -26.55 -9.80
N TYR A 645 8.96 -25.78 -9.85
CA TYR A 645 9.91 -25.85 -10.95
C TYR A 645 10.70 -27.17 -10.99
N THR A 646 10.76 -27.90 -9.87
CA THR A 646 11.44 -29.20 -9.83
C THR A 646 10.60 -30.30 -10.47
N ALA A 647 9.28 -30.23 -10.28
CA ALA A 647 8.32 -31.14 -10.89
C ALA A 647 7.84 -30.69 -12.28
N ASP A 648 8.33 -29.55 -12.79
CA ASP A 648 7.83 -28.90 -14.02
C ASP A 648 6.30 -28.70 -14.00
N ARG A 649 5.77 -28.21 -12.88
CA ARG A 649 4.33 -28.10 -12.65
C ARG A 649 3.95 -26.73 -12.07
N ILE A 650 2.91 -26.14 -12.65
CA ILE A 650 2.19 -24.99 -12.11
C ILE A 650 0.77 -25.44 -11.80
N THR A 651 0.29 -25.18 -10.60
CA THR A 651 -1.11 -25.40 -10.20
C THR A 651 -1.82 -24.06 -10.13
N LEU A 652 -2.93 -23.91 -10.86
CA LEU A 652 -3.74 -22.70 -10.86
C LEU A 652 -5.08 -22.97 -10.18
N GLN A 653 -5.51 -22.05 -9.31
CA GLN A 653 -6.87 -21.98 -8.78
C GLN A 653 -7.58 -20.76 -9.36
N ALA A 654 -8.66 -20.96 -10.10
CA ALA A 654 -9.38 -19.90 -10.80
C ALA A 654 -10.89 -19.97 -10.53
N TRP A 655 -11.55 -18.81 -10.49
CA TRP A 655 -12.94 -18.67 -10.02
C TRP A 655 -13.80 -17.83 -10.98
N GLY A 656 -15.00 -18.31 -11.34
CA GLY A 656 -15.91 -17.54 -12.22
C GLY A 656 -17.13 -18.29 -12.74
#